data_AF-A0A6P8FAX0-F1
#
_entry.id   AF-A0A6P8FAX0-F1
#
_cell.length_a   1.000
_cell.length_b   1.000
_cell.length_c   1.000
_cell.angle_alpha   90.00
_cell.angle_beta   90.00
_cell.angle_gamma   90.00
#
_symmetry.space_group_name_H-M   'P 1'
#
loop_
_entity.id
_entity.type
_entity.pdbx_description
1 polymer ?
#
loop_
_entity_poly.entity_id
_entity_poly.type
_entity_poly.pdbx_seq_one_letter_code
_entity_poly.pdbx_strand_id
1 'polypeptide(L)'
;MKLKKQVTVCGGAIFCVAVFSLYLMLDKVQHDPARRQNTGGNFPRSQISVLQNRIEQLEQLLEENHQIISHIKDSVLELTDTGAISPSGHLPFRSNNGSWVMPFDGRPTFLSLRPRDCQFAQLRRGPTELQTLDVNSLLSFDNVDGGVWKQGFEITYEPGEWDDEPLQVFVVPHSHNDPGWIKTFDKYYSDQTQHIFNNMLVKLAEDPRRKFIWSEISFFAKWWESVDIHKQEAMRKLIQNGQLEMVTGGWVMPDEANTHYFAMIDQLIEGHQWLERNLGIAPRSGWAIDPFGHSATMPYVLKQANLTSMLIQRVHYSIKKHFAASRSLEFMWRQAWDQGSGTDMFCHMMPFYSYDVPHTCGPDPKICCQFDFKRLPGSRVNCPWKVPPKAIVDTNVAERANLLLDQYRKKSKLFRSKVLLVPLGDDFRYDKTVEWDQQFQNYQRLFDYMNSHPEMHVQAQFGTLSDYFNAVYKANDVAPGTRPPDFPVLNGDFFSYADREDHYWSGFFTSRPFYKNLDRVLESHLRGAEILYSLALAHVRHSGMESRYPVSDYSLLTEARRNVALFQHHDAITGTAKEAVVIDYGNRLLRALVGLKRVIINAAHFLVMKNRDVYRFYQSEPFLETDDRRATQDSLPQRTLIELDPNTPRYLVVFNPVEQDRLCVVTALVSSPHVRVLTEDGQTLPVQLSAQWSSALQVNAEVYQVSFMARLPALGLAVYHLYETADSPMTMRSETVMRMAPGTGAVRGLDPLPLRMQIADAQPFFINSQALSLGFSGTTGLLETIRRKDESQEMRVQFQFVTYGTRPSKDKSGAYLFLPDGRAKPYTQREAPVVRVVEGPLFSEVVTHFQHFQQTVCIHNVPGVEGLSLDVSVLVDIRDQANKELAMRVTTDIQSEDTFYTDLNGFQIQPRRYFHKLPLQANFYPMPTMAYIQDSQHRLTLHSAQALGVTSLDSGQLEVILDRRLMQDDNRGLGQGLKDNKKTLNRFRLQLERRPGSSRFAPNAGLFARVSSSFHSFFSGMFGDETEEVLDSETLSFPSIISHVTSAFLNHEVLALPVVAKHGVPPLRTFSPLPTPLPCDFHLLNLRTIQSQDPQSPSPFTALLLHRKALDCRLEVQNLGFNCSTSHGQLSVSSLFRGLDLQLLQPTSLSLLYSGTPLANDSTVTLDPMEISTYKLKIC
;
A
#
# COMPACT_ATOMS: atom_id res chain seq x y z
N MET A 1 51.47 -45.07 8.99
CA MET A 1 50.07 -44.60 9.22
C MET A 1 49.47 -45.05 10.57
N LYS A 2 50.24 -45.15 11.67
CA LYS A 2 49.71 -45.55 13.00
C LYS A 2 49.94 -44.53 14.15
N LEU A 3 50.66 -43.42 13.93
CA LEU A 3 50.92 -42.42 14.99
C LEU A 3 49.91 -41.26 15.07
N LYS A 4 49.11 -41.01 14.01
CA LYS A 4 48.17 -39.86 13.97
C LYS A 4 46.83 -40.10 14.68
N LYS A 5 46.43 -41.35 14.96
CA LYS A 5 45.15 -41.64 15.64
C LYS A 5 45.23 -41.59 17.19
N GLN A 6 46.41 -41.75 17.79
CA GLN A 6 46.55 -41.71 19.25
C GLN A 6 46.51 -40.29 19.82
N VAL A 7 47.00 -39.29 19.08
CA VAL A 7 47.03 -37.88 19.55
C VAL A 7 45.64 -37.25 19.56
N THR A 8 44.79 -37.56 18.58
CA THR A 8 43.41 -37.05 18.52
C THR A 8 42.51 -37.70 19.58
N VAL A 9 42.71 -38.98 19.88
CA VAL A 9 41.96 -39.69 20.93
C VAL A 9 42.41 -39.26 22.33
N CYS A 10 43.71 -39.01 22.55
CA CYS A 10 44.20 -38.46 23.83
C CYS A 10 43.76 -37.00 24.02
N GLY A 11 43.79 -36.17 22.97
CA GLY A 11 43.30 -34.79 23.04
C GLY A 11 41.80 -34.70 23.33
N GLY A 12 41.00 -35.55 22.69
CA GLY A 12 39.56 -35.65 22.95
C GLY A 12 39.24 -36.15 24.37
N ALA A 13 40.00 -37.13 24.87
CA ALA A 13 39.82 -37.62 26.24
C ALA A 13 40.17 -36.56 27.29
N ILE A 14 41.24 -35.78 27.09
CA ILE A 14 41.63 -34.69 28.00
C ILE A 14 40.59 -33.57 27.99
N PHE A 15 40.06 -33.22 26.81
CA PHE A 15 39.00 -32.21 26.70
C PHE A 15 37.70 -32.67 27.36
N CYS A 16 37.29 -33.92 27.15
CA CYS A 16 36.11 -34.48 27.82
C CYS A 16 36.31 -34.53 29.34
N VAL A 17 37.48 -34.94 29.84
CA VAL A 17 37.78 -34.94 31.28
C VAL A 17 37.78 -33.52 31.87
N ALA A 18 38.28 -32.52 31.13
CA ALA A 18 38.26 -31.13 31.57
C ALA A 18 36.83 -30.58 31.66
N VAL A 19 36.00 -30.83 30.63
CA VAL A 19 34.59 -30.41 30.61
C VAL A 19 33.77 -31.14 31.68
N PHE A 20 33.96 -32.45 31.84
CA PHE A 20 33.27 -33.22 32.87
C PHE A 20 33.70 -32.83 34.29
N SER A 21 34.98 -32.47 34.49
CA SER A 21 35.48 -31.94 35.76
C SER A 21 34.94 -30.55 36.07
N LEU A 22 34.76 -29.70 35.06
CA LEU A 22 34.13 -28.38 35.21
C LEU A 22 32.64 -28.52 35.57
N TYR A 23 31.96 -29.48 34.94
CA TYR A 23 30.55 -29.78 35.21
C TYR A 23 30.36 -30.37 36.62
N LEU A 24 31.23 -31.28 37.06
CA LEU A 24 31.23 -31.81 38.42
C LEU A 24 31.62 -30.76 39.48
N MET A 25 32.45 -29.77 39.14
CA MET A 25 32.71 -28.61 40.01
C MET A 25 31.48 -27.71 40.15
N LEU A 26 30.78 -27.42 39.05
CA LEU A 26 29.56 -26.60 39.05
C LEU A 26 28.41 -27.29 39.81
N ASP A 27 28.27 -28.60 39.65
CA ASP A 27 27.23 -29.38 40.34
C ASP A 27 27.51 -29.50 41.86
N LYS A 28 28.78 -29.62 42.27
CA LYS A 28 29.18 -29.56 43.69
C LYS A 28 28.99 -28.19 44.34
N VAL A 29 29.02 -27.10 43.56
CA VAL A 29 28.79 -25.74 44.06
C VAL A 29 27.28 -25.45 44.22
N GLN A 30 26.43 -26.13 43.46
CA GLN A 30 24.97 -25.96 43.52
C GLN A 30 24.27 -26.83 44.57
N HIS A 31 24.88 -27.95 45.01
CA HIS A 31 24.20 -28.97 45.84
C HIS A 31 24.80 -29.24 47.23
N ASP A 32 25.53 -28.31 47.86
CA ASP A 32 25.98 -28.49 49.27
C ASP A 32 25.02 -27.80 50.28
N PRO A 33 24.17 -28.54 51.03
CA PRO A 33 23.25 -27.95 52.00
C PRO A 33 23.90 -27.69 53.38
N ALA A 34 25.19 -28.01 53.57
CA ALA A 34 25.80 -28.13 54.90
C ALA A 34 26.73 -26.97 55.31
N ARG A 35 26.56 -25.76 54.74
CA ARG A 35 27.32 -24.57 55.18
C ARG A 35 26.47 -23.31 55.34
N ARG A 36 25.31 -23.46 55.97
CA ARG A 36 24.57 -22.34 56.59
C ARG A 36 24.86 -22.27 58.09
N GLN A 37 26.05 -21.78 58.46
CA GLN A 37 26.29 -21.02 59.69
C GLN A 37 27.75 -20.56 59.76
N ASN A 38 27.92 -19.25 59.97
CA ASN A 38 29.15 -18.54 60.37
C ASN A 38 30.34 -18.52 59.39
N THR A 39 30.38 -17.53 58.50
CA THR A 39 31.35 -16.40 58.50
C THR A 39 31.16 -15.55 57.24
N GLY A 40 31.18 -14.22 57.39
CA GLY A 40 30.87 -13.26 56.34
C GLY A 40 31.96 -13.18 55.25
N GLY A 41 31.51 -13.12 53.99
CA GLY A 41 32.32 -12.80 52.82
C GLY A 41 31.43 -12.54 51.61
N ASN A 42 31.36 -11.28 51.15
CA ASN A 42 30.61 -10.82 49.99
C ASN A 42 31.10 -11.50 48.69
N PHE A 43 30.24 -12.24 48.00
CA PHE A 43 30.38 -12.52 46.56
C PHE A 43 29.39 -11.64 45.79
N PRO A 44 29.84 -10.66 44.98
CA PRO A 44 28.94 -9.74 44.29
C PRO A 44 28.28 -10.41 43.08
N ARG A 45 26.93 -10.45 43.09
CA ARG A 45 26.05 -10.90 41.99
C ARG A 45 26.36 -10.26 40.63
N SER A 46 27.06 -9.12 40.59
CA SER A 46 27.44 -8.42 39.35
C SER A 46 28.52 -9.13 38.52
N GLN A 47 29.37 -9.98 39.11
CA GLN A 47 30.39 -10.69 38.34
C GLN A 47 29.81 -11.90 37.58
N ILE A 48 28.76 -12.52 38.12
CA ILE A 48 28.06 -13.64 37.48
C ILE A 48 27.28 -13.13 36.27
N SER A 49 26.60 -11.98 36.37
CA SER A 49 25.88 -11.39 35.23
C SER A 49 26.81 -10.93 34.10
N VAL A 50 28.01 -10.44 34.44
CA VAL A 50 29.03 -10.08 33.44
C VAL A 50 29.59 -11.33 32.74
N LEU A 51 29.75 -12.43 33.47
CA LEU A 51 30.13 -13.73 32.89
C LEU A 51 29.02 -14.31 32.01
N GLN A 52 27.77 -14.20 32.43
CA GLN A 52 26.60 -14.62 31.63
C GLN A 52 26.50 -13.83 30.33
N ASN A 53 26.62 -12.49 30.38
CA ASN A 53 26.66 -11.66 29.18
C ASN A 53 27.84 -12.01 28.26
N ARG A 54 29.02 -12.32 28.82
CA ARG A 54 30.17 -12.74 28.01
C ARG A 54 29.99 -14.11 27.38
N ILE A 55 29.29 -15.03 28.06
CA ILE A 55 28.97 -16.36 27.52
C ILE A 55 27.94 -16.23 26.40
N GLU A 56 26.87 -15.45 26.59
CA GLU A 56 25.89 -15.16 25.53
C GLU A 56 26.55 -14.47 24.33
N GLN A 57 27.45 -13.53 24.57
CA GLN A 57 28.20 -12.85 23.51
C GLN A 57 29.16 -13.80 22.78
N LEU A 58 29.77 -14.76 23.49
CA LEU A 58 30.62 -15.80 22.90
C LEU A 58 29.80 -16.83 22.10
N GLU A 59 28.63 -17.22 22.59
CA GLU A 59 27.69 -18.10 21.87
C GLU A 59 27.18 -17.42 20.60
N GLN A 60 26.83 -16.14 20.68
CA GLN A 60 26.43 -15.33 19.52
C GLN A 60 27.56 -15.24 18.49
N LEU A 61 28.81 -14.97 18.92
CA LEU A 61 29.97 -14.94 18.03
C LEU A 61 30.29 -16.33 17.44
N LEU A 62 30.00 -17.41 18.15
CA LEU A 62 30.18 -18.78 17.66
C LEU A 62 29.12 -19.16 16.63
N GLU A 63 27.87 -18.78 16.86
CA GLU A 63 26.75 -18.95 15.93
C GLU A 63 26.99 -18.13 14.65
N GLU A 64 27.40 -16.87 14.79
CA GLU A 64 27.77 -15.99 13.68
C GLU A 64 28.97 -16.58 12.91
N ASN A 65 30.00 -17.11 13.59
CA ASN A 65 31.09 -17.80 12.92
C ASN A 65 30.66 -19.11 12.26
N HIS A 66 29.73 -19.88 12.84
CA HIS A 66 29.22 -21.11 12.22
C HIS A 66 28.40 -20.80 10.97
N GLN A 67 27.58 -19.75 11.01
CA GLN A 67 26.86 -19.24 9.85
C GLN A 67 27.85 -18.72 8.80
N ILE A 68 28.86 -17.93 9.18
CA ILE A 68 29.91 -17.47 8.26
C ILE A 68 30.65 -18.66 7.64
N ILE A 69 30.99 -19.70 8.39
CA ILE A 69 31.67 -20.90 7.85
C ILE A 69 30.74 -21.72 6.95
N SER A 70 29.46 -21.86 7.31
CA SER A 70 28.43 -22.47 6.46
C SER A 70 28.28 -21.70 5.15
N HIS A 71 28.22 -20.37 5.21
CA HIS A 71 28.10 -19.51 4.04
C HIS A 71 29.39 -19.45 3.23
N ILE A 72 30.58 -19.49 3.84
CA ILE A 72 31.83 -19.67 3.11
C ILE A 72 31.81 -21.00 2.40
N LYS A 73 31.32 -22.06 3.04
CA LYS A 73 31.14 -23.37 2.41
C LYS A 73 30.14 -23.30 1.25
N ASP A 74 29.01 -22.61 1.40
CA ASP A 74 27.98 -22.45 0.36
C ASP A 74 28.46 -21.55 -0.79
N SER A 75 29.18 -20.47 -0.50
CA SER A 75 29.85 -19.61 -1.51
C SER A 75 31.00 -20.33 -2.20
N VAL A 76 31.76 -21.17 -1.49
CA VAL A 76 32.77 -22.05 -2.09
C VAL A 76 32.10 -23.13 -2.93
N LEU A 77 30.95 -23.66 -2.50
CA LEU A 77 30.14 -24.60 -3.27
C LEU A 77 29.58 -23.93 -4.54
N GLU A 78 29.05 -22.71 -4.48
CA GLU A 78 28.67 -21.91 -5.65
C GLU A 78 29.85 -21.65 -6.60
N LEU A 79 31.04 -21.35 -6.06
CA LEU A 79 32.27 -21.19 -6.85
C LEU A 79 32.69 -22.51 -7.54
N THR A 80 32.39 -23.67 -6.94
CA THR A 80 32.68 -24.99 -7.54
C THR A 80 31.57 -25.57 -8.43
N ASP A 81 30.29 -25.33 -8.13
CA ASP A 81 29.13 -25.85 -8.87
C ASP A 81 28.83 -25.03 -10.13
N THR A 82 29.26 -23.77 -10.20
CA THR A 82 29.10 -22.96 -11.42
C THR A 82 30.04 -23.38 -12.55
N GLY A 83 31.11 -24.16 -12.28
CA GLY A 83 32.09 -24.55 -13.31
C GLY A 83 32.67 -23.36 -14.10
N ALA A 84 32.55 -22.15 -13.57
CA ALA A 84 32.57 -20.89 -14.28
C ALA A 84 33.88 -20.12 -14.05
N ILE A 85 35.03 -20.74 -14.29
CA ILE A 85 36.25 -19.96 -14.50
C ILE A 85 36.12 -19.36 -15.89
N SER A 86 35.82 -18.06 -15.96
CA SER A 86 35.80 -17.33 -17.23
C SER A 86 37.14 -17.58 -17.95
N PRO A 87 37.15 -18.06 -19.21
CA PRO A 87 38.38 -18.26 -19.98
C PRO A 87 39.19 -16.96 -20.15
N SER A 88 38.58 -15.80 -19.89
CA SER A 88 39.13 -14.45 -20.08
C SER A 88 38.88 -13.48 -18.92
N GLY A 89 38.41 -13.95 -17.76
CA GLY A 89 38.29 -13.19 -16.50
C GLY A 89 37.19 -12.12 -16.41
N HIS A 90 36.76 -11.51 -17.52
CA HIS A 90 35.89 -10.31 -17.49
C HIS A 90 34.75 -10.27 -18.53
N LEU A 91 34.62 -11.29 -19.40
CA LEU A 91 33.58 -11.35 -20.42
C LEU A 91 32.40 -12.23 -19.99
N PRO A 92 31.15 -11.81 -20.27
CA PRO A 92 29.99 -12.69 -20.19
C PRO A 92 30.12 -13.88 -21.13
N PHE A 93 29.66 -15.06 -20.69
CA PHE A 93 29.77 -16.29 -21.45
C PHE A 93 28.51 -17.16 -21.30
N ARG A 94 28.32 -18.13 -22.19
CA ARG A 94 27.24 -19.13 -22.04
C ARG A 94 27.74 -20.31 -21.22
N SER A 95 26.99 -20.67 -20.19
CA SER A 95 27.19 -21.92 -19.44
C SER A 95 26.94 -23.15 -20.31
N ASN A 96 27.38 -24.33 -19.86
CA ASN A 96 27.10 -25.61 -20.52
C ASN A 96 25.60 -25.90 -20.66
N ASN A 97 24.76 -25.28 -19.83
CA ASN A 97 23.30 -25.39 -19.88
C ASN A 97 22.65 -24.33 -20.79
N GLY A 98 23.44 -23.61 -21.60
CA GLY A 98 22.99 -22.65 -22.61
C GLY A 98 22.61 -21.27 -22.09
N SER A 99 22.60 -21.04 -20.78
CA SER A 99 22.24 -19.75 -20.16
C SER A 99 23.41 -18.81 -20.03
N TRP A 100 23.15 -17.51 -20.14
CA TRP A 100 24.14 -16.46 -19.98
C TRP A 100 24.62 -16.34 -18.53
N VAL A 101 25.93 -16.21 -18.38
CA VAL A 101 26.61 -15.97 -17.11
C VAL A 101 27.39 -14.67 -17.20
N MET A 102 26.98 -13.71 -16.39
CA MET A 102 27.69 -12.45 -16.22
C MET A 102 28.83 -12.66 -15.21
N PRO A 103 30.04 -12.12 -15.46
CA PRO A 103 31.14 -12.23 -14.52
C PRO A 103 30.76 -11.57 -13.19
N PHE A 104 30.92 -12.32 -12.10
CA PHE A 104 30.61 -11.87 -10.75
C PHE A 104 31.52 -10.70 -10.35
N ASP A 105 30.97 -9.66 -9.71
CA ASP A 105 31.72 -8.47 -9.30
C ASP A 105 32.65 -8.71 -8.08
N GLY A 106 32.74 -9.97 -7.63
CA GLY A 106 33.61 -10.39 -6.54
C GLY A 106 33.10 -10.00 -5.15
N ARG A 107 31.92 -9.37 -5.02
CA ARG A 107 31.38 -8.94 -3.73
C ARG A 107 30.43 -10.00 -3.16
N PRO A 108 30.80 -10.70 -2.07
CA PRO A 108 29.91 -11.67 -1.47
C PRO A 108 28.64 -10.98 -0.97
N THR A 109 27.51 -11.66 -1.13
CA THR A 109 26.22 -11.26 -0.58
C THR A 109 25.90 -12.17 0.60
N PHE A 110 25.35 -11.61 1.66
CA PHE A 110 24.90 -12.39 2.81
C PHE A 110 23.46 -12.07 3.18
N LEU A 111 22.77 -13.07 3.70
CA LEU A 111 21.46 -12.95 4.31
C LEU A 111 21.56 -13.42 5.76
N SER A 112 21.26 -12.55 6.71
CA SER A 112 21.20 -12.88 8.14
C SER A 112 19.85 -12.45 8.70
N LEU A 113 18.91 -13.38 8.75
CA LEU A 113 17.61 -13.19 9.40
C LEU A 113 17.70 -13.66 10.84
N ARG A 114 17.43 -12.78 11.80
CA ARG A 114 17.46 -13.17 13.21
C ARG A 114 16.22 -14.00 13.57
N PRO A 115 16.34 -15.12 14.30
CA PRO A 115 15.21 -16.03 14.56
C PRO A 115 13.98 -15.38 15.20
N ARG A 116 14.15 -14.41 16.11
CA ARG A 116 13.01 -13.72 16.75
C ARG A 116 12.17 -12.90 15.77
N ASP A 117 12.79 -12.37 14.71
CA ASP A 117 12.07 -11.57 13.71
C ASP A 117 11.14 -12.46 12.86
N CYS A 118 11.48 -13.75 12.75
CA CYS A 118 10.66 -14.76 12.10
C CYS A 118 9.55 -15.35 12.98
N GLN A 119 9.59 -15.15 14.31
CA GLN A 119 8.58 -15.66 15.24
C GLN A 119 7.24 -14.92 15.10
N PHE A 120 7.26 -13.66 14.65
CA PHE A 120 6.05 -12.86 14.49
C PHE A 120 5.07 -13.47 13.48
N ALA A 121 5.57 -14.05 12.38
CA ALA A 121 4.73 -14.75 11.40
C ALA A 121 4.20 -16.10 11.89
N GLN A 122 4.70 -16.62 13.01
CA GLN A 122 4.20 -17.84 13.65
C GLN A 122 3.12 -17.54 14.71
N LEU A 123 2.87 -16.26 15.00
CA LEU A 123 1.79 -15.87 15.89
C LEU A 123 0.45 -16.29 15.29
N ARG A 124 -0.41 -16.82 16.16
CA ARG A 124 -1.84 -16.96 15.84
C ARG A 124 -2.45 -15.57 15.80
N ARG A 125 -3.59 -15.44 15.13
CA ARG A 125 -4.37 -14.20 15.16
C ARG A 125 -4.69 -13.78 16.59
N GLY A 126 -4.78 -12.47 16.82
CA GLY A 126 -5.13 -11.91 18.11
C GLY A 126 -6.51 -12.38 18.60
N PRO A 127 -6.73 -12.55 19.91
CA PRO A 127 -8.01 -12.98 20.44
C PRO A 127 -9.09 -11.92 20.15
N THR A 128 -10.18 -12.33 19.52
CA THR A 128 -11.32 -11.46 19.17
C THR A 128 -12.63 -12.20 19.32
N GLU A 129 -13.70 -11.51 19.72
CA GLU A 129 -15.04 -12.11 19.72
C GLU A 129 -15.68 -12.12 18.33
N LEU A 130 -15.28 -11.20 17.43
CA LEU A 130 -15.79 -11.10 16.06
C LEU A 130 -14.67 -11.09 15.02
N GLN A 131 -14.87 -11.83 13.94
CA GLN A 131 -13.92 -12.00 12.84
C GLN A 131 -14.73 -11.95 11.53
N THR A 132 -14.40 -11.04 10.60
CA THR A 132 -15.28 -10.78 9.44
C THR A 132 -15.40 -11.94 8.45
N LEU A 133 -14.36 -12.75 8.24
CA LEU A 133 -14.39 -13.96 7.41
C LEU A 133 -15.26 -15.07 8.03
N ASP A 134 -15.25 -15.21 9.36
CA ASP A 134 -16.11 -16.14 10.10
C ASP A 134 -17.56 -15.69 10.05
N VAL A 135 -17.81 -14.38 10.24
CA VAL A 135 -19.13 -13.77 10.04
C VAL A 135 -19.61 -14.02 8.61
N ASN A 136 -18.77 -13.81 7.59
CA ASN A 136 -19.12 -14.11 6.20
C ASN A 136 -19.39 -15.60 5.99
N SER A 137 -18.68 -16.50 6.68
CA SER A 137 -18.92 -17.94 6.62
C SER A 137 -20.26 -18.33 7.24
N LEU A 138 -20.66 -17.68 8.34
CA LEU A 138 -21.93 -17.88 9.04
C LEU A 138 -23.14 -17.35 8.24
N LEU A 139 -23.03 -16.19 7.60
CA LEU A 139 -24.17 -15.52 6.98
C LEU A 139 -24.70 -16.24 5.74
N SER A 140 -26.02 -16.37 5.62
CA SER A 140 -26.70 -16.84 4.40
C SER A 140 -26.69 -15.83 3.25
N PHE A 141 -26.55 -14.53 3.57
CA PHE A 141 -26.68 -13.41 2.62
C PHE A 141 -28.03 -13.39 1.87
N ASP A 142 -29.09 -13.85 2.52
CA ASP A 142 -30.46 -13.75 2.04
C ASP A 142 -30.95 -12.30 2.07
N ASN A 143 -31.56 -11.87 0.97
CA ASN A 143 -32.10 -10.52 0.81
C ASN A 143 -33.61 -10.50 1.12
N VAL A 144 -33.98 -10.84 2.36
CA VAL A 144 -35.37 -10.87 2.82
C VAL A 144 -35.86 -9.46 3.15
N ASP A 145 -37.07 -9.10 2.70
CA ASP A 145 -37.70 -7.81 3.01
C ASP A 145 -38.01 -7.68 4.51
N GLY A 146 -37.28 -6.82 5.20
CA GLY A 146 -37.41 -6.53 6.63
C GLY A 146 -38.56 -5.57 6.98
N GLY A 147 -39.42 -5.20 6.04
CA GLY A 147 -40.54 -4.28 6.25
C GLY A 147 -40.16 -2.83 5.95
N VAL A 148 -40.38 -1.92 6.90
CA VAL A 148 -40.03 -0.49 6.72
C VAL A 148 -38.51 -0.29 6.65
N TRP A 149 -37.77 -1.03 7.47
CA TRP A 149 -36.33 -1.21 7.31
C TRP A 149 -36.09 -2.40 6.38
N LYS A 150 -36.04 -2.10 5.09
CA LYS A 150 -36.02 -3.10 4.00
C LYS A 150 -34.98 -4.20 4.15
N GLN A 151 -33.82 -3.88 4.71
CA GLN A 151 -32.67 -4.80 4.81
C GLN A 151 -32.43 -5.34 6.22
N GLY A 152 -33.34 -5.06 7.16
CA GLY A 152 -33.20 -5.49 8.54
C GLY A 152 -34.36 -6.35 9.00
N PHE A 153 -34.96 -5.92 10.11
CA PHE A 153 -36.06 -6.60 10.79
C PHE A 153 -36.93 -5.57 11.52
N GLU A 154 -38.11 -5.99 11.97
CA GLU A 154 -38.98 -5.14 12.79
C GLU A 154 -38.34 -4.89 14.16
N ILE A 155 -38.20 -3.62 14.53
CA ILE A 155 -37.62 -3.21 15.81
C ILE A 155 -38.73 -2.77 16.76
N THR A 156 -38.81 -3.42 17.92
CA THR A 156 -39.72 -3.10 19.01
C THR A 156 -38.94 -2.77 20.29
N TYR A 157 -39.59 -2.10 21.24
CA TYR A 157 -39.05 -1.74 22.55
C TYR A 157 -40.17 -1.73 23.59
N GLU A 158 -39.81 -1.89 24.87
CA GLU A 158 -40.76 -1.84 25.97
C GLU A 158 -41.03 -0.39 26.39
N PRO A 159 -42.27 -0.01 26.75
CA PRO A 159 -42.61 1.40 27.04
C PRO A 159 -41.79 2.04 28.17
N GLY A 160 -41.45 1.28 29.22
CA GLY A 160 -40.74 1.78 30.42
C GLY A 160 -39.21 1.62 30.39
N GLU A 161 -38.61 1.31 29.24
CA GLU A 161 -37.18 0.96 29.15
C GLU A 161 -36.22 2.12 29.52
N TRP A 162 -36.69 3.36 29.46
CA TRP A 162 -35.90 4.57 29.78
C TRP A 162 -36.32 5.24 31.09
N ASP A 163 -37.18 4.59 31.89
CA ASP A 163 -37.72 5.17 33.13
C ASP A 163 -36.60 5.48 34.15
N ASP A 164 -35.63 4.56 34.28
CA ASP A 164 -34.49 4.67 35.20
C ASP A 164 -33.34 5.54 34.65
N GLU A 165 -33.18 5.58 33.32
CA GLU A 165 -32.09 6.30 32.66
C GLU A 165 -32.57 6.83 31.30
N PRO A 166 -32.69 8.16 31.15
CA PRO A 166 -33.14 8.79 29.92
C PRO A 166 -32.24 8.47 28.71
N LEU A 167 -32.86 8.35 27.53
CA LEU A 167 -32.12 8.25 26.27
C LEU A 167 -31.40 9.57 25.97
N GLN A 168 -30.07 9.54 25.80
CA GLN A 168 -29.31 10.71 25.35
C GLN A 168 -29.20 10.70 23.82
N VAL A 169 -29.66 11.74 23.14
CA VAL A 169 -29.66 11.84 21.68
C VAL A 169 -28.82 13.02 21.22
N PHE A 170 -27.77 12.74 20.46
CA PHE A 170 -26.92 13.72 19.80
C PHE A 170 -27.25 13.78 18.32
N VAL A 171 -27.94 14.84 17.91
CA VAL A 171 -28.17 15.13 16.49
C VAL A 171 -26.96 15.89 15.95
N VAL A 172 -26.26 15.35 14.95
CA VAL A 172 -24.97 15.87 14.47
C VAL A 172 -25.10 16.41 13.05
N PRO A 173 -25.28 17.74 12.88
CA PRO A 173 -25.33 18.36 11.55
C PRO A 173 -24.01 18.22 10.80
N HIS A 174 -24.08 17.80 9.54
CA HIS A 174 -22.92 17.68 8.65
C HIS A 174 -23.28 18.03 7.20
N SER A 175 -22.26 18.24 6.37
CA SER A 175 -22.41 18.36 4.92
C SER A 175 -21.31 17.55 4.25
N HIS A 176 -21.68 16.56 3.45
CA HIS A 176 -20.70 15.76 2.70
C HIS A 176 -20.31 16.50 1.42
N ASN A 177 -19.03 16.82 1.25
CA ASN A 177 -18.56 17.70 0.16
C ASN A 177 -17.45 17.01 -0.63
N ASP A 178 -17.82 16.36 -1.73
CA ASP A 178 -16.88 15.68 -2.62
C ASP A 178 -15.87 16.65 -3.23
N PRO A 179 -14.55 16.43 -3.00
CA PRO A 179 -13.47 17.19 -3.63
C PRO A 179 -13.31 16.93 -5.13
N GLY A 180 -14.37 16.48 -5.81
CA GLY A 180 -14.49 16.29 -7.24
C GLY A 180 -15.18 14.96 -7.58
N TRP A 181 -16.38 15.03 -8.15
CA TRP A 181 -17.22 13.86 -8.47
C TRP A 181 -18.03 14.10 -9.75
N ILE A 182 -19.20 14.75 -9.66
CA ILE A 182 -19.96 15.20 -10.84
C ILE A 182 -19.56 16.61 -11.30
N LYS A 183 -18.87 17.38 -10.45
CA LYS A 183 -18.22 18.65 -10.78
C LYS A 183 -16.77 18.59 -10.30
N THR A 184 -15.91 19.45 -10.84
CA THR A 184 -14.51 19.57 -10.38
C THR A 184 -14.47 20.18 -8.98
N PHE A 185 -13.35 19.97 -8.27
CA PHE A 185 -13.07 20.60 -6.97
C PHE A 185 -13.40 22.10 -6.98
N ASP A 186 -12.80 22.86 -7.91
CA ASP A 186 -12.99 24.32 -7.98
C ASP A 186 -14.44 24.72 -8.32
N LYS A 187 -15.15 23.92 -9.12
CA LYS A 187 -16.54 24.19 -9.49
C LYS A 187 -17.50 23.91 -8.34
N TYR A 188 -17.29 22.84 -7.57
CA TYR A 188 -18.05 22.64 -6.34
C TYR A 188 -17.82 23.76 -5.35
N TYR A 189 -16.56 24.17 -5.19
CA TYR A 189 -16.20 25.29 -4.32
C TYR A 189 -17.00 26.55 -4.66
N SER A 190 -16.99 26.97 -5.93
CA SER A 190 -17.69 28.18 -6.37
C SER A 190 -19.21 28.06 -6.31
N ASP A 191 -19.76 26.90 -6.71
CA ASP A 191 -21.21 26.74 -6.88
C ASP A 191 -21.92 26.48 -5.54
N GLN A 192 -21.25 25.82 -4.58
CA GLN A 192 -21.88 25.25 -3.38
C GLN A 192 -21.02 25.42 -2.12
N THR A 193 -19.79 24.89 -2.09
CA THR A 193 -19.02 24.74 -0.84
C THR A 193 -18.72 26.07 -0.15
N GLN A 194 -18.36 27.10 -0.91
CA GLN A 194 -18.09 28.44 -0.34
C GLN A 194 -19.33 29.03 0.36
N HIS A 195 -20.53 28.72 -0.15
CA HIS A 195 -21.78 29.22 0.43
C HIS A 195 -22.10 28.51 1.74
N ILE A 196 -21.77 27.22 1.84
CA ILE A 196 -21.90 26.45 3.09
C ILE A 196 -21.07 27.10 4.19
N PHE A 197 -19.79 27.40 3.96
CA PHE A 197 -18.93 28.06 4.95
C PHE A 197 -19.40 29.47 5.31
N ASN A 198 -19.79 30.27 4.31
CA ASN A 198 -20.29 31.63 4.56
C ASN A 198 -21.56 31.61 5.43
N ASN A 199 -22.47 30.68 5.16
CA ASN A 199 -23.68 30.52 5.97
C ASN A 199 -23.35 29.94 7.36
N MET A 200 -22.45 28.96 7.45
CA MET A 200 -22.00 28.35 8.71
C MET A 200 -21.50 29.40 9.69
N LEU A 201 -20.68 30.35 9.21
CA LEU A 201 -20.12 31.43 10.01
C LEU A 201 -21.22 32.28 10.68
N VAL A 202 -22.26 32.61 9.92
CA VAL A 202 -23.38 33.45 10.40
C VAL A 202 -24.32 32.63 11.27
N LYS A 203 -24.72 31.46 10.77
CA LYS A 203 -25.81 30.66 11.34
C LYS A 203 -25.42 29.92 12.60
N LEU A 204 -24.17 29.50 12.77
CA LEU A 204 -23.76 28.95 14.07
C LEU A 204 -23.71 30.03 15.16
N ALA A 205 -23.29 31.25 14.82
CA ALA A 205 -23.19 32.34 15.79
C ALA A 205 -24.55 32.86 16.33
N GLU A 206 -25.65 32.60 15.62
CA GLU A 206 -27.00 33.03 16.04
C GLU A 206 -27.52 32.33 17.31
N ASP A 207 -27.05 31.11 17.61
CA ASP A 207 -27.46 30.36 18.80
C ASP A 207 -26.31 29.43 19.25
N PRO A 208 -25.77 29.58 20.48
CA PRO A 208 -24.63 28.80 20.97
C PRO A 208 -24.90 27.30 21.09
N ARG A 209 -26.18 26.87 21.06
CA ARG A 209 -26.57 25.45 21.07
C ARG A 209 -26.33 24.77 19.72
N ARG A 210 -26.21 25.51 18.62
CA ARG A 210 -26.02 24.94 17.27
C ARG A 210 -24.63 24.32 17.15
N LYS A 211 -24.58 23.12 16.59
CA LYS A 211 -23.35 22.35 16.33
C LYS A 211 -23.24 21.99 14.85
N PHE A 212 -22.02 21.74 14.39
CA PHE A 212 -21.73 21.25 13.04
C PHE A 212 -20.40 20.49 13.03
N ILE A 213 -20.25 19.53 12.12
CA ILE A 213 -18.97 18.85 11.86
C ILE A 213 -18.49 19.07 10.42
N TRP A 214 -17.19 19.14 10.22
CA TRP A 214 -16.56 19.27 8.90
C TRP A 214 -15.38 18.30 8.73
N SER A 215 -15.23 17.71 7.55
CA SER A 215 -14.26 16.64 7.27
C SER A 215 -13.17 17.07 6.27
N GLU A 216 -13.55 17.57 5.09
CA GLU A 216 -12.61 17.75 3.96
C GLU A 216 -11.78 19.04 4.09
N ILE A 217 -10.55 18.91 4.60
CA ILE A 217 -9.67 20.07 4.86
C ILE A 217 -9.25 20.77 3.56
N SER A 218 -9.21 20.09 2.42
CA SER A 218 -8.94 20.71 1.11
C SER A 218 -9.86 21.90 0.80
N PHE A 219 -11.17 21.75 1.00
CA PHE A 219 -12.13 22.83 0.80
C PHE A 219 -12.04 23.91 1.88
N PHE A 220 -11.84 23.50 3.14
CA PHE A 220 -11.71 24.45 4.24
C PHE A 220 -10.47 25.33 4.07
N ALA A 221 -9.34 24.75 3.67
CA ALA A 221 -8.11 25.47 3.34
C ALA A 221 -8.32 26.46 2.19
N LYS A 222 -8.99 26.03 1.12
CA LYS A 222 -9.32 26.92 -0.01
C LYS A 222 -10.22 28.09 0.42
N TRP A 223 -11.22 27.84 1.26
CA TRP A 223 -12.07 28.90 1.81
C TRP A 223 -11.27 29.87 2.67
N TRP A 224 -10.48 29.33 3.60
CA TRP A 224 -9.65 30.08 4.52
C TRP A 224 -8.69 31.04 3.82
N GLU A 225 -8.04 30.59 2.75
CA GLU A 225 -7.13 31.39 1.92
C GLU A 225 -7.85 32.50 1.14
N SER A 226 -9.17 32.40 0.93
CA SER A 226 -9.96 33.36 0.14
C SER A 226 -10.66 34.45 0.95
N VAL A 227 -10.72 34.32 2.28
CA VAL A 227 -11.45 35.23 3.17
C VAL A 227 -10.52 36.13 3.99
N ASP A 228 -11.05 37.25 4.47
CA ASP A 228 -10.34 38.18 5.33
C ASP A 228 -10.12 37.64 6.76
N ILE A 229 -9.21 38.30 7.49
CA ILE A 229 -8.83 37.93 8.86
C ILE A 229 -10.00 37.97 9.85
N HIS A 230 -11.02 38.81 9.64
CA HIS A 230 -12.17 38.90 10.54
C HIS A 230 -13.05 37.66 10.43
N LYS A 231 -13.27 37.16 9.21
CA LYS A 231 -13.98 35.88 8.98
C LYS A 231 -13.18 34.69 9.50
N GLN A 232 -11.87 34.69 9.30
CA GLN A 232 -10.97 33.67 9.86
C GLN A 232 -11.08 33.61 11.40
N GLU A 233 -11.05 34.76 12.06
CA GLU A 233 -11.17 34.84 13.51
C GLU A 233 -12.56 34.45 14.02
N ALA A 234 -13.63 34.84 13.31
CA ALA A 234 -14.98 34.40 13.64
C ALA A 234 -15.14 32.86 13.49
N MET A 235 -14.54 32.26 12.44
CA MET A 235 -14.53 30.81 12.28
C MET A 235 -13.72 30.13 13.40
N ARG A 236 -12.56 30.69 13.76
CA ARG A 236 -11.74 30.19 14.88
C ARG A 236 -12.52 30.19 16.19
N LYS A 237 -13.34 31.21 16.46
CA LYS A 237 -14.21 31.27 17.65
C LYS A 237 -15.25 30.15 17.68
N LEU A 238 -15.88 29.83 16.54
CA LEU A 238 -16.84 28.72 16.44
C LEU A 238 -16.19 27.35 16.69
N ILE A 239 -14.91 27.21 16.34
CA ILE A 239 -14.14 26.00 16.62
C ILE A 239 -13.78 25.94 18.10
N GLN A 240 -13.23 27.02 18.65
CA GLN A 240 -12.77 27.10 20.04
C GLN A 240 -13.92 26.94 21.05
N ASN A 241 -15.11 27.44 20.74
CA ASN A 241 -16.30 27.27 21.60
C ASN A 241 -17.03 25.93 21.36
N GLY A 242 -16.50 25.07 20.47
CA GLY A 242 -17.02 23.74 20.18
C GLY A 242 -18.32 23.71 19.40
N GLN A 243 -18.72 24.79 18.72
CA GLN A 243 -19.86 24.77 17.80
C GLN A 243 -19.53 24.13 16.45
N LEU A 244 -18.26 24.19 16.04
CA LEU A 244 -17.74 23.50 14.86
C LEU A 244 -16.64 22.53 15.27
N GLU A 245 -16.77 21.25 14.94
CA GLU A 245 -15.71 20.25 15.10
C GLU A 245 -15.14 19.84 13.73
N MET A 246 -13.80 19.80 13.64
CA MET A 246 -13.12 19.15 12.52
C MET A 246 -12.97 17.65 12.83
N VAL A 247 -13.60 16.80 12.02
CA VAL A 247 -13.56 15.34 12.14
C VAL A 247 -12.63 14.74 11.08
N THR A 248 -11.95 13.66 11.41
CA THR A 248 -10.81 13.08 10.65
C THR A 248 -9.63 14.03 10.48
N GLY A 249 -9.84 15.20 9.84
CA GLY A 249 -8.84 16.21 9.56
C GLY A 249 -7.89 15.90 8.41
N GLY A 250 -8.21 14.89 7.58
CA GLY A 250 -7.49 14.61 6.35
C GLY A 250 -7.75 15.66 5.27
N TRP A 251 -6.86 15.75 4.29
CA TRP A 251 -7.07 16.63 3.13
C TRP A 251 -8.38 16.28 2.38
N VAL A 252 -8.71 14.98 2.35
CA VAL A 252 -9.94 14.41 1.79
C VAL A 252 -10.47 13.31 2.73
N MET A 253 -11.67 12.82 2.43
CA MET A 253 -12.11 11.49 2.88
C MET A 253 -11.64 10.48 1.83
N PRO A 254 -10.56 9.72 2.08
CA PRO A 254 -9.93 8.92 1.04
C PRO A 254 -10.73 7.65 0.73
N ASP A 255 -10.55 7.10 -0.47
CA ASP A 255 -10.87 5.70 -0.74
C ASP A 255 -10.07 4.79 0.21
N GLU A 256 -10.68 3.67 0.59
CA GLU A 256 -10.06 2.67 1.47
C GLU A 256 -9.72 1.37 0.71
N ALA A 257 -10.13 1.22 -0.55
CA ALA A 257 -9.84 0.03 -1.34
C ALA A 257 -8.55 0.17 -2.15
N ASN A 258 -8.45 1.19 -3.01
CA ASN A 258 -7.37 1.34 -4.00
C ASN A 258 -6.19 2.19 -3.51
N THR A 259 -6.40 3.00 -2.48
CA THR A 259 -5.39 3.90 -1.91
C THR A 259 -4.24 3.11 -1.30
N HIS A 260 -2.99 3.51 -1.55
CA HIS A 260 -1.84 2.94 -0.86
C HIS A 260 -1.59 3.67 0.47
N TYR A 261 -1.11 2.96 1.48
CA TYR A 261 -0.96 3.49 2.84
C TYR A 261 -0.01 4.69 2.93
N PHE A 262 0.97 4.80 2.02
CA PHE A 262 1.78 6.02 1.87
C PHE A 262 0.89 7.25 1.63
N ALA A 263 0.02 7.21 0.61
CA ALA A 263 -0.87 8.32 0.30
C ALA A 263 -1.97 8.53 1.36
N MET A 264 -2.44 7.46 2.03
CA MET A 264 -3.37 7.59 3.17
C MET A 264 -2.75 8.41 4.32
N ILE A 265 -1.47 8.17 4.62
CA ILE A 265 -0.73 8.87 5.66
C ILE A 265 -0.38 10.29 5.20
N ASP A 266 0.07 10.45 3.95
CA ASP A 266 0.50 11.75 3.42
C ASP A 266 -0.64 12.78 3.38
N GLN A 267 -1.83 12.37 2.92
CA GLN A 267 -3.01 13.24 2.92
C GLN A 267 -3.48 13.61 4.34
N LEU A 268 -3.28 12.70 5.31
CA LEU A 268 -3.61 12.95 6.71
C LEU A 268 -2.63 13.94 7.32
N ILE A 269 -1.33 13.79 7.06
CA ILE A 269 -0.29 14.75 7.47
C ILE A 269 -0.58 16.13 6.90
N GLU A 270 -0.90 16.25 5.61
CA GLU A 270 -1.17 17.55 4.97
C GLU A 270 -2.37 18.26 5.64
N GLY A 271 -3.47 17.55 5.87
CA GLY A 271 -4.64 18.10 6.56
C GLY A 271 -4.35 18.47 8.02
N HIS A 272 -3.72 17.57 8.77
CA HIS A 272 -3.38 17.78 10.18
C HIS A 272 -2.40 18.94 10.39
N GLN A 273 -1.31 19.02 9.63
CA GLN A 273 -0.36 20.14 9.71
C GLN A 273 -1.01 21.46 9.33
N TRP A 274 -1.94 21.45 8.37
CA TRP A 274 -2.70 22.64 8.03
C TRP A 274 -3.58 23.10 9.20
N LEU A 275 -4.28 22.18 9.86
CA LEU A 275 -5.11 22.44 11.03
C LEU A 275 -4.30 22.97 12.23
N GLU A 276 -3.20 22.31 12.57
CA GLU A 276 -2.33 22.72 13.68
C GLU A 276 -1.81 24.15 13.47
N ARG A 277 -1.27 24.43 12.29
CA ARG A 277 -0.68 25.75 12.01
C ARG A 277 -1.71 26.88 11.99
N ASN A 278 -2.84 26.69 11.32
CA ASN A 278 -3.78 27.78 11.08
C ASN A 278 -4.80 27.97 12.22
N LEU A 279 -5.12 26.88 12.92
CA LEU A 279 -6.19 26.84 13.92
C LEU A 279 -5.74 26.39 15.31
N GLY A 280 -4.58 25.71 15.43
CA GLY A 280 -4.09 25.20 16.71
C GLY A 280 -4.94 24.05 17.27
N ILE A 281 -5.57 23.25 16.41
CA ILE A 281 -6.44 22.14 16.81
C ILE A 281 -5.95 20.79 16.31
N ALA A 282 -6.39 19.74 16.98
CA ALA A 282 -6.16 18.35 16.59
C ALA A 282 -7.48 17.58 16.63
N PRO A 283 -7.88 16.90 15.52
CA PRO A 283 -9.05 16.04 15.50
C PRO A 283 -8.95 14.89 16.51
N ARG A 284 -10.11 14.42 16.99
CA ARG A 284 -10.21 13.33 17.97
C ARG A 284 -10.83 12.05 17.41
N SER A 285 -11.65 12.19 16.38
CA SER A 285 -12.50 11.12 15.87
C SER A 285 -12.47 11.09 14.34
N GLY A 286 -12.42 9.89 13.77
CA GLY A 286 -12.56 9.64 12.34
C GLY A 286 -14.02 9.63 11.89
N TRP A 287 -14.27 10.12 10.68
CA TRP A 287 -15.57 10.18 10.01
C TRP A 287 -15.39 9.72 8.55
N ALA A 288 -15.86 8.50 8.25
CA ALA A 288 -15.73 7.87 6.93
C ALA A 288 -17.10 7.35 6.47
N ILE A 289 -17.93 8.25 5.95
CA ILE A 289 -19.32 7.92 5.57
C ILE A 289 -19.49 7.43 4.13
N ASP A 290 -18.54 7.74 3.24
CA ASP A 290 -18.68 7.48 1.80
C ASP A 290 -17.62 6.60 1.10
N PRO A 291 -16.51 6.13 1.72
CA PRO A 291 -15.69 5.09 1.10
C PRO A 291 -16.50 3.81 0.83
N PHE A 292 -16.32 3.16 -0.33
CA PHE A 292 -17.18 2.06 -0.79
C PHE A 292 -16.75 0.69 -0.22
N GLY A 293 -16.91 0.52 1.09
CA GLY A 293 -16.28 -0.54 1.86
C GLY A 293 -15.10 0.02 2.66
N HIS A 294 -14.72 -0.66 3.73
CA HIS A 294 -13.74 -0.13 4.69
C HIS A 294 -12.61 -1.12 4.98
N SER A 295 -11.40 -0.58 5.07
CA SER A 295 -10.15 -1.32 5.27
C SER A 295 -9.72 -1.28 6.72
N ALA A 296 -9.19 -2.39 7.22
CA ALA A 296 -8.53 -2.44 8.53
C ALA A 296 -7.28 -1.54 8.62
N THR A 297 -6.75 -1.01 7.51
CA THR A 297 -5.62 -0.07 7.54
C THR A 297 -6.01 1.30 8.13
N MET A 298 -7.23 1.78 7.87
CA MET A 298 -7.68 3.10 8.36
C MET A 298 -7.68 3.24 9.90
N PRO A 299 -8.28 2.31 10.69
CA PRO A 299 -8.23 2.41 12.16
C PRO A 299 -6.79 2.44 12.69
N TYR A 300 -5.87 1.69 12.08
CA TYR A 300 -4.45 1.71 12.45
C TYR A 300 -3.81 3.08 12.21
N VAL A 301 -3.98 3.65 11.01
CA VAL A 301 -3.45 4.97 10.66
C VAL A 301 -3.99 6.05 11.61
N LEU A 302 -5.30 6.06 11.87
CA LEU A 302 -5.92 7.03 12.77
C LEU A 302 -5.45 6.84 14.23
N LYS A 303 -5.31 5.59 14.69
CA LYS A 303 -4.79 5.29 16.04
C LYS A 303 -3.37 5.81 16.21
N GLN A 304 -2.49 5.57 15.24
CA GLN A 304 -1.11 6.06 15.26
C GLN A 304 -1.02 7.60 15.12
N ALA A 305 -2.05 8.24 14.56
CA ALA A 305 -2.22 9.69 14.58
C ALA A 305 -2.83 10.23 15.90
N ASN A 306 -3.03 9.36 16.89
CA ASN A 306 -3.57 9.65 18.23
C ASN A 306 -5.07 9.98 18.27
N LEU A 307 -5.85 9.48 17.31
CA LEU A 307 -7.31 9.51 17.38
C LEU A 307 -7.81 8.33 18.23
N THR A 308 -8.96 8.52 18.88
CA THR A 308 -9.49 7.55 19.86
C THR A 308 -10.70 6.78 19.36
N SER A 309 -11.41 7.34 18.39
CA SER A 309 -12.66 6.76 17.87
C SER A 309 -12.82 7.01 16.38
N MET A 310 -13.66 6.23 15.71
CA MET A 310 -14.01 6.45 14.31
C MET A 310 -15.44 6.01 14.02
N LEU A 311 -15.97 6.49 12.89
CA LEU A 311 -17.27 6.09 12.37
C LEU A 311 -17.17 5.66 10.91
N ILE A 312 -17.87 4.57 10.57
CA ILE A 312 -17.99 4.02 9.22
C ILE A 312 -19.45 3.82 8.82
N GLN A 313 -19.71 3.74 7.50
CA GLN A 313 -21.08 3.60 6.98
C GLN A 313 -21.24 2.52 5.91
N ARG A 314 -20.46 2.51 4.82
CA ARG A 314 -20.77 1.64 3.67
C ARG A 314 -20.24 0.22 3.86
N VAL A 315 -20.97 -0.55 4.67
CA VAL A 315 -20.74 -1.97 4.92
C VAL A 315 -21.89 -2.79 4.32
N HIS A 316 -21.60 -4.02 3.87
CA HIS A 316 -22.60 -4.91 3.27
C HIS A 316 -23.86 -5.01 4.16
N TYR A 317 -25.05 -4.87 3.55
CA TYR A 317 -26.31 -4.79 4.30
C TYR A 317 -26.60 -6.00 5.20
N SER A 318 -26.26 -7.23 4.77
CA SER A 318 -26.37 -8.43 5.62
C SER A 318 -25.45 -8.40 6.86
N ILE A 319 -24.27 -7.80 6.76
CA ILE A 319 -23.36 -7.62 7.91
C ILE A 319 -23.97 -6.60 8.88
N LYS A 320 -24.48 -5.46 8.37
CA LYS A 320 -25.22 -4.48 9.19
C LYS A 320 -26.39 -5.13 9.92
N LYS A 321 -27.20 -5.96 9.24
CA LYS A 321 -28.33 -6.69 9.83
C LYS A 321 -27.86 -7.60 10.97
N HIS A 322 -26.78 -8.35 10.76
CA HIS A 322 -26.23 -9.26 11.76
C HIS A 322 -25.67 -8.52 12.99
N PHE A 323 -24.90 -7.45 12.79
CA PHE A 323 -24.36 -6.64 13.87
C PHE A 323 -25.45 -5.86 14.61
N ALA A 324 -26.49 -5.41 13.92
CA ALA A 324 -27.65 -4.80 14.55
C ALA A 324 -28.41 -5.79 15.44
N ALA A 325 -28.61 -7.03 14.97
CA ALA A 325 -29.29 -8.08 15.75
C ALA A 325 -28.51 -8.50 17.01
N SER A 326 -27.18 -8.52 16.91
CA SER A 326 -26.28 -8.87 18.02
C SER A 326 -25.81 -7.66 18.86
N ARG A 327 -26.30 -6.45 18.56
CA ARG A 327 -25.84 -5.17 19.15
C ARG A 327 -24.32 -5.01 19.12
N SER A 328 -23.70 -5.36 18.00
CA SER A 328 -22.25 -5.32 17.77
C SER A 328 -21.86 -4.28 16.71
N LEU A 329 -22.69 -3.26 16.49
CA LEU A 329 -22.39 -2.14 15.59
C LEU A 329 -21.34 -1.17 16.18
N GLU A 330 -21.11 -1.23 17.47
CA GLU A 330 -20.01 -0.53 18.15
C GLU A 330 -19.00 -1.58 18.61
N PHE A 331 -17.73 -1.45 18.21
CA PHE A 331 -16.70 -2.46 18.47
C PHE A 331 -15.30 -1.84 18.54
N MET A 332 -14.37 -2.53 19.19
CA MET A 332 -12.94 -2.22 19.08
C MET A 332 -12.39 -2.88 17.82
N TRP A 333 -12.05 -2.08 16.82
CA TRP A 333 -11.45 -2.58 15.59
C TRP A 333 -9.95 -2.76 15.77
N ARG A 334 -9.49 -4.02 15.74
CA ARG A 334 -8.12 -4.44 16.02
C ARG A 334 -7.47 -5.03 14.79
N GLN A 335 -6.16 -4.80 14.64
CA GLN A 335 -5.37 -5.46 13.61
C GLN A 335 -5.22 -6.96 13.89
N ALA A 336 -5.27 -7.80 12.85
CA ALA A 336 -5.28 -9.25 13.03
C ALA A 336 -4.04 -9.79 13.80
N TRP A 337 -2.89 -9.10 13.70
CA TRP A 337 -1.66 -9.50 14.37
C TRP A 337 -1.53 -9.04 15.83
N ASP A 338 -2.35 -8.10 16.26
CA ASP A 338 -2.26 -7.53 17.60
C ASP A 338 -2.86 -8.49 18.65
N GLN A 339 -2.00 -9.04 19.50
CA GLN A 339 -2.41 -9.92 20.60
C GLN A 339 -2.92 -9.15 21.82
N GLY A 340 -2.53 -7.88 21.94
CA GLY A 340 -2.81 -7.04 23.09
C GLY A 340 -4.07 -6.22 22.86
N SER A 341 -3.90 -4.90 22.79
CA SER A 341 -4.95 -3.93 22.49
C SER A 341 -4.34 -2.60 21.99
N GLY A 342 -3.10 -2.64 21.50
CA GLY A 342 -2.33 -1.44 21.16
C GLY A 342 -2.87 -0.73 19.93
N THR A 343 -3.47 -1.50 19.01
CA THR A 343 -4.04 -1.03 17.75
C THR A 343 -5.55 -0.78 17.81
N ASP A 344 -6.17 -0.98 18.98
CA ASP A 344 -7.62 -0.88 19.14
C ASP A 344 -8.12 0.54 18.87
N MET A 345 -9.09 0.63 17.95
CA MET A 345 -9.84 1.83 17.63
C MET A 345 -11.32 1.60 17.91
N PHE A 346 -11.97 2.44 18.73
CA PHE A 346 -13.41 2.32 18.95
C PHE A 346 -14.17 2.79 17.71
N CYS A 347 -14.87 1.87 17.06
CA CYS A 347 -15.54 2.10 15.78
C CYS A 347 -17.06 2.05 15.96
N HIS A 348 -17.76 3.07 15.46
CA HIS A 348 -19.21 3.08 15.29
C HIS A 348 -19.57 2.76 13.84
N MET A 349 -20.24 1.64 13.60
CA MET A 349 -20.86 1.32 12.32
C MET A 349 -22.31 1.83 12.31
N MET A 350 -22.60 2.74 11.40
CA MET A 350 -23.98 3.19 11.19
C MET A 350 -24.88 2.03 10.69
N PRO A 351 -26.14 1.92 11.15
CA PRO A 351 -26.94 0.69 10.97
C PRO A 351 -27.66 0.57 9.63
N PHE A 352 -27.91 1.69 8.94
CA PHE A 352 -28.86 1.75 7.83
C PHE A 352 -28.18 1.98 6.47
N TYR A 353 -29.01 2.08 5.43
CA TYR A 353 -28.61 2.07 4.02
C TYR A 353 -27.75 3.26 3.59
N SER A 354 -28.04 4.47 4.05
CA SER A 354 -27.37 5.72 3.65
C SER A 354 -27.01 6.57 4.87
N TYR A 355 -26.17 7.58 4.67
CA TYR A 355 -25.89 8.65 5.65
C TYR A 355 -26.84 9.85 5.51
N ASP A 356 -27.77 9.82 4.56
CA ASP A 356 -28.78 10.86 4.39
C ASP A 356 -29.76 10.92 5.60
N VAL A 357 -30.49 12.03 5.73
CA VAL A 357 -31.47 12.22 6.81
C VAL A 357 -32.53 11.08 6.88
N PRO A 358 -33.13 10.64 5.75
CA PRO A 358 -34.07 9.51 5.76
C PRO A 358 -33.53 8.21 6.36
N HIS A 359 -32.22 7.94 6.28
CA HIS A 359 -31.64 6.69 6.78
C HIS A 359 -30.76 6.90 8.03
N THR A 360 -30.93 7.99 8.78
CA THR A 360 -30.11 8.27 9.96
C THR A 360 -30.92 8.52 11.23
N CYS A 361 -32.19 8.94 11.12
CA CYS A 361 -33.04 9.16 12.29
C CYS A 361 -33.53 7.86 12.95
N GLY A 362 -33.71 6.79 12.16
CA GLY A 362 -34.31 5.52 12.60
C GLY A 362 -34.63 4.59 11.42
N PRO A 363 -35.29 3.45 11.69
CA PRO A 363 -35.48 2.39 10.70
C PRO A 363 -36.50 2.70 9.60
N ASP A 364 -37.45 3.62 9.80
CA ASP A 364 -38.47 3.96 8.80
C ASP A 364 -38.12 5.25 8.04
N PRO A 365 -37.60 5.15 6.81
CA PRO A 365 -37.21 6.33 6.05
C PRO A 365 -38.40 7.19 5.61
N LYS A 366 -39.63 6.63 5.55
CA LYS A 366 -40.85 7.41 5.32
C LYS A 366 -41.14 8.35 6.49
N ILE A 367 -40.79 7.96 7.72
CA ILE A 367 -40.92 8.82 8.90
C ILE A 367 -39.74 9.79 8.95
N CYS A 368 -38.50 9.30 8.86
CA CYS A 368 -37.31 10.13 8.96
C CYS A 368 -37.24 11.24 7.91
N CYS A 369 -37.70 10.98 6.69
CA CYS A 369 -37.75 12.01 5.65
C CYS A 369 -38.63 13.21 6.03
N GLN A 370 -39.63 13.03 6.90
CA GLN A 370 -40.47 14.12 7.39
C GLN A 370 -39.77 15.01 8.43
N PHE A 371 -38.56 14.66 8.84
CA PHE A 371 -37.68 15.47 9.70
C PHE A 371 -36.47 16.00 8.92
N ASP A 372 -36.43 15.78 7.61
CA ASP A 372 -35.58 16.55 6.71
C ASP A 372 -36.30 17.84 6.29
N PHE A 373 -36.06 18.93 7.01
CA PHE A 373 -36.76 20.20 6.72
C PHE A 373 -36.30 20.89 5.44
N LYS A 374 -35.22 20.44 4.76
CA LYS A 374 -34.91 20.89 3.39
C LYS A 374 -35.96 20.44 2.38
N ARG A 375 -36.73 19.39 2.72
CA ARG A 375 -37.77 18.81 1.87
C ARG A 375 -39.17 19.37 2.14
N LEU A 376 -39.27 20.51 2.86
CA LEU A 376 -40.52 21.22 3.07
C LEU A 376 -41.23 21.55 1.74
N PRO A 377 -42.58 21.51 1.69
CA PRO A 377 -43.33 21.85 0.48
C PRO A 377 -42.89 23.19 -0.10
N GLY A 378 -42.66 23.23 -1.42
CA GLY A 378 -42.09 24.39 -2.11
C GLY A 378 -40.57 24.29 -2.36
N SER A 379 -39.89 23.31 -1.76
CA SER A 379 -38.50 22.96 -2.09
C SER A 379 -38.39 22.21 -3.42
N ARG A 380 -37.16 22.16 -3.97
CA ARG A 380 -36.84 21.35 -5.17
C ARG A 380 -36.67 19.86 -4.86
N VAL A 381 -36.51 19.49 -3.59
CA VAL A 381 -36.30 18.12 -3.14
C VAL A 381 -37.52 17.67 -2.34
N ASN A 382 -38.06 16.49 -2.65
CA ASN A 382 -39.25 15.94 -2.00
C ASN A 382 -38.92 14.60 -1.34
N CYS A 383 -39.81 14.11 -0.48
CA CYS A 383 -39.72 12.76 0.09
C CYS A 383 -40.20 11.70 -0.90
N PRO A 384 -39.35 10.72 -1.29
CA PRO A 384 -39.75 9.63 -2.19
C PRO A 384 -40.94 8.82 -1.68
N TRP A 385 -41.10 8.73 -0.35
CA TRP A 385 -42.20 8.01 0.32
C TRP A 385 -43.52 8.80 0.38
N LYS A 386 -43.65 9.91 -0.37
CA LYS A 386 -44.88 10.69 -0.58
C LYS A 386 -45.50 11.32 0.67
N VAL A 387 -44.78 11.36 1.80
CA VAL A 387 -45.18 12.09 3.00
C VAL A 387 -44.17 13.21 3.23
N PRO A 388 -44.54 14.49 2.99
CA PRO A 388 -43.62 15.60 3.16
C PRO A 388 -43.41 15.95 4.65
N PRO A 389 -42.27 16.57 4.99
CA PRO A 389 -42.08 17.21 6.29
C PRO A 389 -43.09 18.34 6.51
N LYS A 390 -43.34 18.66 7.78
CA LYS A 390 -44.20 19.77 8.21
C LYS A 390 -43.38 20.69 9.12
N ALA A 391 -43.55 22.00 8.99
CA ALA A 391 -42.97 22.93 9.94
C ALA A 391 -43.51 22.64 11.35
N ILE A 392 -42.62 22.66 12.34
CA ILE A 392 -42.91 22.38 13.73
C ILE A 392 -43.47 23.64 14.37
N VAL A 393 -44.69 23.53 14.89
CA VAL A 393 -45.44 24.60 15.54
C VAL A 393 -46.09 24.05 16.80
N ASP A 394 -46.54 24.92 17.71
CA ASP A 394 -47.06 24.53 19.02
C ASP A 394 -48.22 23.53 18.93
N THR A 395 -49.03 23.58 17.86
CA THR A 395 -50.17 22.68 17.66
C THR A 395 -49.79 21.27 17.19
N ASN A 396 -48.58 21.05 16.65
CA ASN A 396 -48.14 19.74 16.17
C ASN A 396 -46.90 19.20 16.88
N VAL A 397 -46.17 20.01 17.64
CA VAL A 397 -44.88 19.63 18.23
C VAL A 397 -44.96 18.35 19.08
N ALA A 398 -46.05 18.15 19.83
CA ALA A 398 -46.28 16.96 20.64
C ALA A 398 -46.37 15.67 19.79
N GLU A 399 -47.18 15.67 18.73
CA GLU A 399 -47.32 14.54 17.80
C GLU A 399 -45.98 14.26 17.10
N ARG A 400 -45.31 15.32 16.63
CA ARG A 400 -44.06 15.22 15.88
C ARG A 400 -42.90 14.76 16.75
N ALA A 401 -42.81 15.22 18.00
CA ALA A 401 -41.82 14.78 18.97
C ALA A 401 -41.97 13.30 19.29
N ASN A 402 -43.20 12.82 19.56
CA ASN A 402 -43.47 11.40 19.77
C ASN A 402 -43.07 10.53 18.56
N LEU A 403 -43.41 10.98 17.35
CA LEU A 403 -43.08 10.26 16.12
C LEU A 403 -41.56 10.16 15.88
N LEU A 404 -40.81 11.23 16.16
CA LEU A 404 -39.35 11.23 16.05
C LEU A 404 -38.70 10.39 17.16
N LEU A 405 -39.19 10.53 18.39
CA LEU A 405 -38.68 9.81 19.54
C LEU A 405 -38.87 8.30 19.38
N ASP A 406 -39.98 7.85 18.79
CA ASP A 406 -40.17 6.44 18.42
C ASP A 406 -39.05 5.91 17.51
N GLN A 407 -38.64 6.71 16.52
CA GLN A 407 -37.54 6.34 15.62
C GLN A 407 -36.18 6.31 16.35
N TYR A 408 -35.93 7.28 17.24
CA TYR A 408 -34.74 7.29 18.09
C TYR A 408 -34.68 6.10 19.03
N ARG A 409 -35.79 5.77 19.69
CA ARG A 409 -35.92 4.59 20.55
C ARG A 409 -35.67 3.31 19.77
N LYS A 410 -36.30 3.12 18.61
CA LYS A 410 -36.01 1.98 17.73
C LYS A 410 -34.53 1.90 17.32
N LYS A 411 -33.93 3.01 16.92
CA LYS A 411 -32.50 3.04 16.55
C LYS A 411 -31.61 2.65 17.73
N SER A 412 -31.91 3.13 18.93
CA SER A 412 -31.12 2.83 20.13
C SER A 412 -31.07 1.33 20.49
N LYS A 413 -32.11 0.55 20.12
CA LYS A 413 -32.15 -0.90 20.33
C LYS A 413 -31.07 -1.69 19.58
N LEU A 414 -30.46 -1.08 18.57
CA LEU A 414 -29.39 -1.68 17.76
C LEU A 414 -28.00 -1.52 18.40
N PHE A 415 -27.90 -0.72 19.48
CA PHE A 415 -26.66 -0.37 20.15
C PHE A 415 -26.68 -0.83 21.61
N ARG A 416 -25.52 -0.81 22.27
CA ARG A 416 -25.39 -1.24 23.67
C ARG A 416 -25.61 -0.10 24.66
N SER A 417 -25.21 1.11 24.28
CA SER A 417 -25.35 2.30 25.11
C SER A 417 -26.73 2.97 24.94
N LYS A 418 -27.18 3.70 25.97
CA LYS A 418 -28.33 4.62 25.87
C LYS A 418 -27.94 6.00 25.34
N VAL A 419 -26.82 6.08 24.64
CA VAL A 419 -26.31 7.28 23.97
C VAL A 419 -26.44 7.07 22.47
N LEU A 420 -27.24 7.89 21.81
CA LEU A 420 -27.60 7.72 20.42
C LEU A 420 -27.00 8.81 19.54
N LEU A 421 -26.25 8.40 18.52
CA LEU A 421 -25.80 9.26 17.43
C LEU A 421 -26.84 9.36 16.32
N VAL A 422 -27.17 10.58 15.88
CA VAL A 422 -28.10 10.83 14.76
C VAL A 422 -27.49 11.87 13.81
N PRO A 423 -26.83 11.45 12.72
CA PRO A 423 -26.36 12.38 11.71
C PRO A 423 -27.51 13.17 11.07
N LEU A 424 -27.29 14.46 10.78
CA LEU A 424 -28.27 15.35 10.15
C LEU A 424 -27.61 16.08 8.96
N GLY A 425 -27.46 15.36 7.86
CA GLY A 425 -26.83 15.84 6.65
C GLY A 425 -27.11 14.97 5.44
N ASP A 426 -26.46 15.32 4.34
CA ASP A 426 -26.51 14.72 3.01
C ASP A 426 -25.43 15.42 2.16
N ASP A 427 -25.36 15.10 0.88
CA ASP A 427 -24.43 15.71 -0.07
C ASP A 427 -24.70 17.21 -0.24
N PHE A 428 -23.64 18.02 -0.09
CA PHE A 428 -23.61 19.47 -0.27
C PHE A 428 -24.81 20.20 0.40
N ARG A 429 -25.20 19.73 1.59
CA ARG A 429 -26.21 20.38 2.43
C ARG A 429 -25.70 21.70 2.99
N TYR A 430 -26.66 22.51 3.43
CA TYR A 430 -26.47 23.78 4.11
C TYR A 430 -25.94 24.90 3.18
N ASP A 431 -26.15 24.77 1.87
CA ASP A 431 -25.68 25.74 0.86
C ASP A 431 -26.57 27.00 0.79
N LYS A 432 -27.81 26.94 1.30
CA LYS A 432 -28.75 28.07 1.38
C LYS A 432 -29.06 28.46 2.82
N THR A 433 -29.15 29.76 3.09
CA THR A 433 -29.50 30.31 4.42
C THR A 433 -30.83 29.78 4.96
N VAL A 434 -31.86 29.69 4.11
CA VAL A 434 -33.19 29.17 4.50
C VAL A 434 -33.15 27.73 5.01
N GLU A 435 -32.22 26.91 4.50
CA GLU A 435 -32.05 25.53 4.93
C GLU A 435 -31.50 25.46 6.36
N TRP A 436 -30.54 26.32 6.71
CA TRP A 436 -30.04 26.43 8.09
C TRP A 436 -31.18 26.77 9.05
N ASP A 437 -31.96 27.81 8.72
CA ASP A 437 -33.07 28.25 9.55
C ASP A 437 -34.12 27.15 9.71
N GLN A 438 -34.51 26.50 8.61
CA GLN A 438 -35.47 25.40 8.63
C GLN A 438 -34.97 24.21 9.46
N GLN A 439 -33.71 23.77 9.29
CA GLN A 439 -33.21 22.63 10.06
C GLN A 439 -33.09 23.00 11.55
N PHE A 440 -32.36 24.05 11.88
CA PHE A 440 -32.06 24.37 13.28
C PHE A 440 -33.30 24.79 14.08
N GLN A 441 -34.19 25.62 13.51
CA GLN A 441 -35.37 26.10 14.26
C GLN A 441 -36.37 24.98 14.52
N ASN A 442 -36.62 24.10 13.54
CA ASN A 442 -37.58 23.01 13.72
C ASN A 442 -37.05 21.94 14.68
N TYR A 443 -35.77 21.54 14.57
CA TYR A 443 -35.17 20.62 15.52
C TYR A 443 -35.09 21.22 16.93
N GLN A 444 -34.77 22.52 17.07
CA GLN A 444 -34.73 23.15 18.39
C GLN A 444 -36.10 23.13 19.08
N ARG A 445 -37.19 23.38 18.36
CA ARG A 445 -38.56 23.25 18.90
C ARG A 445 -38.86 21.83 19.37
N LEU A 446 -38.41 20.81 18.62
CA LEU A 446 -38.57 19.41 19.01
C LEU A 446 -37.74 19.09 20.27
N PHE A 447 -36.50 19.57 20.35
CA PHE A 447 -35.64 19.37 21.52
C PHE A 447 -36.19 20.05 22.75
N ASP A 448 -36.59 21.33 22.63
CA ASP A 448 -37.15 22.11 23.74
C ASP A 448 -38.41 21.41 24.29
N TYR A 449 -39.28 20.90 23.41
CA TYR A 449 -40.45 20.12 23.82
C TYR A 449 -40.07 18.80 24.50
N MET A 450 -39.22 17.97 23.87
CA MET A 450 -38.82 16.69 24.44
C MET A 450 -38.13 16.83 25.80
N ASN A 451 -37.25 17.82 25.95
CA ASN A 451 -36.47 18.03 27.18
C ASN A 451 -37.30 18.70 28.30
N SER A 452 -38.40 19.39 27.98
CA SER A 452 -39.30 19.99 28.97
C SER A 452 -40.38 19.04 29.49
N HIS A 453 -40.47 17.82 28.95
CA HIS A 453 -41.47 16.80 29.28
C HIS A 453 -40.77 15.56 29.85
N PRO A 454 -40.50 15.51 31.18
CA PRO A 454 -39.73 14.44 31.82
C PRO A 454 -40.30 13.03 31.58
N GLU A 455 -41.61 12.91 31.38
CA GLU A 455 -42.30 11.65 31.05
C GLU A 455 -41.90 11.06 29.69
N MET A 456 -41.20 11.82 28.85
CA MET A 456 -40.64 11.33 27.59
C MET A 456 -39.28 10.62 27.77
N HIS A 457 -38.65 10.72 28.95
CA HIS A 457 -37.40 10.04 29.30
C HIS A 457 -36.29 10.17 28.22
N VAL A 458 -36.08 11.38 27.72
CA VAL A 458 -35.09 11.68 26.68
C VAL A 458 -34.40 13.02 26.93
N GLN A 459 -33.13 13.10 26.54
CA GLN A 459 -32.36 14.34 26.44
C GLN A 459 -31.82 14.47 25.02
N ALA A 460 -32.44 15.32 24.21
CA ALA A 460 -32.07 15.53 22.82
C ALA A 460 -31.41 16.90 22.62
N GLN A 461 -30.29 16.93 21.89
CA GLN A 461 -29.58 18.17 21.59
C GLN A 461 -28.79 18.07 20.28
N PHE A 462 -28.39 19.22 19.74
CA PHE A 462 -27.33 19.23 18.74
C PHE A 462 -26.00 18.83 19.38
N GLY A 463 -25.24 18.02 18.67
CA GLY A 463 -23.95 17.53 19.11
C GLY A 463 -22.92 17.57 18.00
N THR A 464 -21.69 17.33 18.41
CA THR A 464 -20.56 17.00 17.54
C THR A 464 -20.24 15.51 17.67
N LEU A 465 -19.30 14.99 16.90
CA LEU A 465 -18.92 13.57 16.98
C LEU A 465 -18.18 13.28 18.29
N SER A 466 -17.37 14.24 18.75
CA SER A 466 -16.73 14.20 20.06
C SER A 466 -17.75 14.17 21.21
N ASP A 467 -18.85 14.94 21.13
CA ASP A 467 -19.88 14.92 22.18
C ASP A 467 -20.50 13.53 22.35
N TYR A 468 -20.80 12.85 21.23
CA TYR A 468 -21.32 11.48 21.22
C TYR A 468 -20.33 10.48 21.84
N PHE A 469 -19.09 10.40 21.34
CA PHE A 469 -18.13 9.42 21.86
C PHE A 469 -17.76 9.68 23.32
N ASN A 470 -17.60 10.95 23.72
CA ASN A 470 -17.36 11.29 25.13
C ASN A 470 -18.51 10.85 26.03
N ALA A 471 -19.76 10.99 25.57
CA ALA A 471 -20.92 10.50 26.31
C ALA A 471 -20.95 8.97 26.40
N VAL A 472 -20.59 8.24 25.35
CA VAL A 472 -20.44 6.76 25.40
C VAL A 472 -19.37 6.34 26.39
N TYR A 473 -18.18 6.96 26.35
CA TYR A 473 -17.10 6.66 27.29
C TYR A 473 -17.49 6.96 28.73
N LYS A 474 -18.13 8.11 28.97
CA LYS A 474 -18.62 8.52 30.29
C LYS A 474 -19.71 7.57 30.82
N ALA A 475 -20.63 7.12 29.97
CA ALA A 475 -21.68 6.18 30.34
C ALA A 475 -21.13 4.81 30.79
N ASN A 476 -19.91 4.47 30.36
CA ASN A 476 -19.24 3.23 30.70
C ASN A 476 -18.08 3.41 31.70
N ASP A 477 -17.90 4.61 32.27
CA ASP A 477 -16.83 4.97 33.20
C ASP A 477 -15.40 4.61 32.73
N VAL A 478 -15.12 4.87 31.44
CA VAL A 478 -13.80 4.62 30.84
C VAL A 478 -13.21 5.88 30.19
N ALA A 479 -11.89 5.95 30.09
CA ALA A 479 -11.21 7.03 29.38
C ALA A 479 -11.35 6.88 27.85
N PRO A 480 -11.39 7.99 27.09
CA PRO A 480 -11.40 7.94 25.62
C PRO A 480 -10.29 7.06 25.03
N GLY A 481 -10.63 6.24 24.05
CA GLY A 481 -9.72 5.29 23.41
C GLY A 481 -9.52 3.98 24.17
N THR A 482 -10.13 3.82 25.36
CA THR A 482 -10.17 2.56 26.10
C THR A 482 -11.41 1.75 25.70
N ARG A 483 -11.30 0.42 25.68
CA ARG A 483 -12.44 -0.49 25.44
C ARG A 483 -13.48 -0.34 26.55
N PRO A 484 -14.72 0.09 26.26
CA PRO A 484 -15.77 0.11 27.26
C PRO A 484 -16.30 -1.31 27.58
N PRO A 485 -16.84 -1.50 28.79
CA PRO A 485 -17.76 -2.55 29.22
C PRO A 485 -18.41 -3.38 28.13
N ASP A 486 -18.18 -4.69 28.01
CA ASP A 486 -18.94 -5.58 27.11
C ASP A 486 -18.80 -5.36 25.58
N PHE A 487 -18.30 -4.22 25.08
CA PHE A 487 -18.17 -3.99 23.62
C PHE A 487 -17.23 -5.01 22.97
N PRO A 488 -17.58 -5.62 21.82
CA PRO A 488 -16.78 -6.67 21.20
C PRO A 488 -15.53 -6.11 20.52
N VAL A 489 -14.52 -6.96 20.36
CA VAL A 489 -13.34 -6.74 19.53
C VAL A 489 -13.55 -7.43 18.19
N LEU A 490 -13.31 -6.69 17.12
CA LEU A 490 -13.45 -7.15 15.75
C LEU A 490 -12.10 -7.07 15.02
N ASN A 491 -11.76 -8.10 14.26
CA ASN A 491 -10.70 -8.05 13.26
C ASN A 491 -11.24 -8.36 11.84
N GLY A 492 -10.46 -7.95 10.83
CA GLY A 492 -10.78 -8.10 9.41
C GLY A 492 -11.32 -6.81 8.78
N ASP A 493 -11.74 -6.90 7.52
CA ASP A 493 -12.19 -5.77 6.71
C ASP A 493 -13.67 -5.90 6.27
N PHE A 494 -14.18 -4.87 5.61
CA PHE A 494 -15.56 -4.79 5.14
C PHE A 494 -15.65 -4.73 3.60
N PHE A 495 -14.82 -5.52 2.91
CA PHE A 495 -14.92 -5.75 1.47
C PHE A 495 -15.49 -7.14 1.15
N SER A 496 -16.27 -7.33 0.08
CA SER A 496 -16.72 -6.31 -0.88
C SER A 496 -18.09 -5.75 -0.52
N TYR A 497 -18.23 -4.42 -0.59
CA TYR A 497 -19.47 -3.71 -0.26
C TYR A 497 -20.59 -4.02 -1.27
N ALA A 498 -21.79 -4.27 -0.76
CA ALA A 498 -23.02 -4.24 -1.55
C ALA A 498 -24.07 -3.41 -0.81
N ASP A 499 -24.68 -2.48 -1.53
CA ASP A 499 -25.70 -1.58 -1.00
C ASP A 499 -27.09 -2.21 -1.02
N ARG A 500 -27.40 -3.06 -2.01
CA ARG A 500 -28.65 -3.82 -2.11
C ARG A 500 -28.49 -5.03 -3.02
N GLU A 501 -29.37 -6.03 -2.86
CA GLU A 501 -29.47 -7.18 -3.78
C GLU A 501 -28.09 -7.81 -4.05
N ASP A 502 -27.74 -8.03 -5.32
CA ASP A 502 -26.45 -8.53 -5.79
C ASP A 502 -25.52 -7.42 -6.31
N HIS A 503 -25.77 -6.16 -5.93
CA HIS A 503 -25.04 -4.99 -6.42
C HIS A 503 -23.74 -4.78 -5.65
N TYR A 504 -22.75 -5.64 -5.92
CA TYR A 504 -21.41 -5.49 -5.36
C TYR A 504 -20.64 -4.40 -6.09
N TRP A 505 -20.01 -3.54 -5.30
CA TRP A 505 -19.20 -2.41 -5.74
C TRP A 505 -17.76 -2.88 -5.96
N SER A 506 -17.57 -3.95 -6.74
CA SER A 506 -16.23 -4.46 -7.06
C SER A 506 -15.69 -3.94 -8.39
N GLY A 507 -16.50 -3.20 -9.16
CA GLY A 507 -16.09 -2.63 -10.45
C GLY A 507 -15.06 -1.49 -10.30
N PHE A 508 -15.21 -0.66 -9.26
CA PHE A 508 -14.32 0.49 -9.02
C PHE A 508 -12.89 0.11 -8.64
N PHE A 509 -12.67 -1.15 -8.22
CA PHE A 509 -11.32 -1.68 -8.03
C PHE A 509 -10.47 -1.57 -9.30
N THR A 510 -11.09 -1.58 -10.48
CA THR A 510 -10.38 -1.46 -11.78
C THR A 510 -10.76 -0.21 -12.58
N SER A 511 -11.91 0.42 -12.36
CA SER A 511 -12.37 1.56 -13.18
C SER A 511 -11.30 2.63 -13.40
N ARG A 512 -11.05 3.02 -14.66
CA ARG A 512 -10.04 4.01 -15.09
C ARG A 512 -8.60 3.64 -14.64
N PRO A 513 -8.09 2.45 -15.01
CA PRO A 513 -6.82 1.92 -14.49
C PRO A 513 -5.60 2.76 -14.88
N PHE A 514 -5.67 3.53 -15.98
CA PHE A 514 -4.62 4.48 -16.38
C PHE A 514 -4.26 5.46 -15.26
N TYR A 515 -5.26 6.04 -14.60
CA TYR A 515 -5.01 7.04 -13.56
C TYR A 515 -4.62 6.40 -12.22
N LYS A 516 -5.08 5.18 -11.94
CA LYS A 516 -4.58 4.37 -10.81
C LYS A 516 -3.09 4.05 -10.96
N ASN A 517 -2.63 3.79 -12.18
CA ASN A 517 -1.20 3.64 -12.47
C ASN A 517 -0.45 4.97 -12.35
N LEU A 518 -1.00 6.06 -12.89
CA LEU A 518 -0.37 7.40 -12.78
C LEU A 518 -0.22 7.85 -11.32
N ASP A 519 -1.19 7.56 -10.47
CA ASP A 519 -1.14 7.81 -9.02
C ASP A 519 0.07 7.15 -8.35
N ARG A 520 0.28 5.84 -8.58
CA ARG A 520 1.47 5.13 -8.06
C ARG A 520 2.79 5.69 -8.57
N VAL A 521 2.84 6.11 -9.83
CA VAL A 521 4.00 6.81 -10.38
C VAL A 521 4.25 8.12 -9.61
N LEU A 522 3.21 8.90 -9.34
CA LEU A 522 3.34 10.15 -8.59
C LEU A 522 3.72 9.92 -7.13
N GLU A 523 3.14 8.95 -6.43
CA GLU A 523 3.53 8.61 -5.05
C GLU A 523 5.03 8.29 -4.97
N SER A 524 5.52 7.48 -5.91
CA SER A 524 6.93 7.11 -5.99
C SER A 524 7.84 8.32 -6.25
N HIS A 525 7.45 9.20 -7.16
CA HIS A 525 8.18 10.44 -7.45
C HIS A 525 8.12 11.43 -6.29
N LEU A 526 6.99 11.53 -5.58
CA LEU A 526 6.81 12.40 -4.42
C LEU A 526 7.76 11.94 -3.30
N ARG A 527 7.72 10.66 -2.93
CA ARG A 527 8.64 10.07 -1.95
C ARG A 527 10.10 10.30 -2.33
N GLY A 528 10.48 10.01 -3.59
CA GLY A 528 11.85 10.21 -4.08
C GLY A 528 12.29 11.67 -4.05
N ALA A 529 11.42 12.59 -4.47
CA ALA A 529 11.69 14.03 -4.44
C ALA A 529 11.84 14.55 -3.02
N GLU A 530 11.00 14.11 -2.07
CA GLU A 530 11.08 14.53 -0.67
C GLU A 530 12.37 14.06 0.00
N ILE A 531 12.77 12.81 -0.23
CA ILE A 531 14.02 12.25 0.29
C ILE A 531 15.22 13.04 -0.25
N LEU A 532 15.32 13.19 -1.59
CA LEU A 532 16.43 13.90 -2.21
C LEU A 532 16.46 15.38 -1.82
N TYR A 533 15.32 16.06 -1.80
CA TYR A 533 15.23 17.45 -1.38
C TYR A 533 15.65 17.64 0.07
N SER A 534 15.20 16.77 0.98
CA SER A 534 15.55 16.86 2.40
C SER A 534 17.04 16.62 2.65
N LEU A 535 17.65 15.65 1.95
CA LEU A 535 19.09 15.39 2.02
C LEU A 535 19.92 16.51 1.39
N ALA A 536 19.50 17.02 0.24
CA ALA A 536 20.15 18.15 -0.41
C ALA A 536 20.09 19.39 0.48
N LEU A 537 18.91 19.74 1.00
CA LEU A 537 18.72 20.90 1.88
C LEU A 537 19.56 20.79 3.16
N ALA A 538 19.65 19.60 3.76
CA ALA A 538 20.51 19.38 4.93
C ALA A 538 21.99 19.63 4.60
N HIS A 539 22.51 19.08 3.49
CA HIS A 539 23.90 19.33 3.08
C HIS A 539 24.16 20.79 2.67
N VAL A 540 23.17 21.47 2.09
CA VAL A 540 23.23 22.90 1.77
C VAL A 540 23.39 23.72 3.04
N ARG A 541 22.60 23.41 4.08
CA ARG A 541 22.67 24.04 5.41
C ARG A 541 24.01 23.76 6.09
N HIS A 542 24.46 22.50 6.09
CA HIS A 542 25.78 22.10 6.61
C HIS A 542 26.92 22.96 6.05
N SER A 543 26.83 23.23 4.75
CA SER A 543 27.88 23.90 3.99
C SER A 543 27.69 25.42 3.90
N GLY A 544 26.64 25.99 4.51
CA GLY A 544 26.33 27.42 4.44
C GLY A 544 26.00 27.95 3.04
N MET A 545 25.46 27.11 2.14
CA MET A 545 25.22 27.45 0.72
C MET A 545 23.74 27.71 0.38
N GLU A 546 22.90 28.02 1.37
CA GLU A 546 21.45 28.20 1.19
C GLU A 546 21.10 29.20 0.08
N SER A 547 21.85 30.29 -0.06
CA SER A 547 21.61 31.32 -1.07
C SER A 547 21.87 30.85 -2.52
N ARG A 548 22.47 29.68 -2.73
CA ARG A 548 22.80 29.12 -4.05
C ARG A 548 21.88 27.99 -4.49
N TYR A 549 21.11 27.39 -3.57
CA TYR A 549 20.23 26.26 -3.82
C TYR A 549 18.77 26.74 -4.02
N PRO A 550 17.97 26.11 -4.90
CA PRO A 550 16.58 26.50 -5.11
C PRO A 550 15.66 26.08 -3.96
N VAL A 551 15.73 26.78 -2.83
CA VAL A 551 14.84 26.54 -1.67
C VAL A 551 13.36 26.69 -2.06
N SER A 552 13.05 27.54 -3.05
CA SER A 552 11.71 27.73 -3.63
C SER A 552 11.07 26.46 -4.19
N ASP A 553 11.85 25.43 -4.54
CA ASP A 553 11.34 24.14 -5.00
C ASP A 553 10.45 23.44 -3.94
N TYR A 554 10.51 23.87 -2.68
CA TYR A 554 9.61 23.43 -1.61
C TYR A 554 8.11 23.65 -1.95
N SER A 555 7.80 24.72 -2.67
CA SER A 555 6.44 25.02 -3.13
C SER A 555 5.89 23.94 -4.07
N LEU A 556 6.75 23.38 -4.93
CA LEU A 556 6.41 22.29 -5.85
C LEU A 556 6.11 21.00 -5.10
N LEU A 557 6.85 20.71 -4.02
CA LEU A 557 6.55 19.58 -3.13
C LEU A 557 5.18 19.76 -2.46
N THR A 558 4.88 20.97 -1.98
CA THR A 558 3.60 21.27 -1.34
C THR A 558 2.43 21.15 -2.31
N GLU A 559 2.57 21.65 -3.54
CA GLU A 559 1.57 21.47 -4.59
C GLU A 559 1.37 19.98 -4.94
N ALA A 560 2.47 19.22 -5.06
CA ALA A 560 2.41 17.80 -5.35
C ALA A 560 1.71 17.00 -4.25
N ARG A 561 2.05 17.21 -2.98
CA ARG A 561 1.38 16.60 -1.81
C ARG A 561 -0.12 16.84 -1.85
N ARG A 562 -0.55 18.10 -2.03
CA ARG A 562 -1.97 18.46 -2.07
C ARG A 562 -2.72 17.85 -3.25
N ASN A 563 -2.08 17.75 -4.42
CA ASN A 563 -2.70 17.15 -5.60
C ASN A 563 -2.78 15.62 -5.51
N VAL A 564 -1.73 14.95 -4.98
CA VAL A 564 -1.76 13.50 -4.69
C VAL A 564 -2.81 13.22 -3.62
N ALA A 565 -2.83 14.00 -2.53
CA ALA A 565 -3.83 13.90 -1.47
C ALA A 565 -5.26 14.09 -1.98
N LEU A 566 -5.49 15.07 -2.87
CA LEU A 566 -6.80 15.30 -3.48
C LEU A 566 -7.26 14.09 -4.30
N PHE A 567 -6.33 13.43 -5.02
CA PHE A 567 -6.65 12.26 -5.84
C PHE A 567 -6.96 11.01 -5.03
N GLN A 568 -6.65 10.98 -3.73
CA GLN A 568 -7.05 9.87 -2.86
C GLN A 568 -8.54 9.90 -2.51
N HIS A 569 -9.28 10.96 -2.86
CA HIS A 569 -10.74 11.04 -2.67
C HIS A 569 -11.44 9.81 -3.27
N HIS A 570 -12.52 9.37 -2.60
CA HIS A 570 -13.30 8.20 -2.98
C HIS A 570 -14.05 8.31 -4.33
N ASP A 571 -13.97 9.42 -5.08
CA ASP A 571 -14.35 9.45 -6.51
C ASP A 571 -13.21 9.69 -7.50
N ALA A 572 -12.01 9.93 -6.99
CA ALA A 572 -10.83 10.22 -7.79
C ALA A 572 -10.09 8.92 -8.15
N ILE A 573 -9.30 8.35 -7.23
CA ILE A 573 -8.56 7.09 -7.46
C ILE A 573 -9.47 5.91 -7.78
N THR A 574 -10.69 5.89 -7.24
CA THR A 574 -11.72 4.87 -7.54
C THR A 574 -12.17 4.88 -9.00
N GLY A 575 -11.99 6.00 -9.68
CA GLY A 575 -12.39 6.19 -11.06
C GLY A 575 -13.89 6.37 -11.25
N THR A 576 -14.58 6.92 -10.24
CA THR A 576 -16.04 7.06 -10.20
C THR A 576 -16.56 8.50 -10.36
N ALA A 577 -15.67 9.46 -10.63
CA ALA A 577 -16.03 10.81 -11.05
C ALA A 577 -16.40 10.91 -12.55
N LYS A 578 -16.97 12.04 -12.97
CA LYS A 578 -17.25 12.32 -14.39
C LYS A 578 -15.98 12.54 -15.20
N GLU A 579 -16.02 12.23 -16.48
CA GLU A 579 -14.90 12.41 -17.42
C GLU A 579 -14.23 13.80 -17.31
N ALA A 580 -15.00 14.89 -17.31
CA ALA A 580 -14.44 16.24 -17.17
C ALA A 580 -13.70 16.47 -15.84
N VAL A 581 -14.11 15.78 -14.77
CA VAL A 581 -13.48 15.83 -13.45
C VAL A 581 -12.21 15.00 -13.43
N VAL A 582 -12.23 13.82 -14.06
CA VAL A 582 -11.02 13.00 -14.20
C VAL A 582 -9.97 13.68 -15.07
N ILE A 583 -10.37 14.45 -16.09
CA ILE A 583 -9.44 15.29 -16.84
C ILE A 583 -8.82 16.39 -15.94
N ASP A 584 -9.60 17.00 -15.04
CA ASP A 584 -9.08 17.97 -14.06
C ASP A 584 -8.05 17.32 -13.13
N TYR A 585 -8.36 16.14 -12.58
CA TYR A 585 -7.41 15.35 -11.79
C TYR A 585 -6.16 15.02 -12.59
N GLY A 586 -6.29 14.49 -13.82
CA GLY A 586 -5.16 14.18 -14.69
C GLY A 586 -4.25 15.37 -14.94
N ASN A 587 -4.82 16.56 -15.18
CA ASN A 587 -4.04 17.79 -15.37
C ASN A 587 -3.31 18.24 -14.09
N ARG A 588 -3.90 18.04 -12.91
CA ARG A 588 -3.25 18.30 -11.62
C ARG A 588 -2.10 17.31 -11.37
N LEU A 589 -2.32 16.02 -11.61
CA LEU A 589 -1.31 14.98 -11.46
C LEU A 589 -0.15 15.19 -12.44
N LEU A 590 -0.41 15.53 -13.70
CA LEU A 590 0.66 15.82 -14.66
C LEU A 590 1.51 17.02 -14.22
N ARG A 591 0.88 18.12 -13.76
CA ARG A 591 1.60 19.29 -13.26
C ARG A 591 2.44 18.95 -12.03
N ALA A 592 1.88 18.20 -11.08
CA ALA A 592 2.61 17.70 -9.92
C ALA A 592 3.82 16.84 -10.34
N LEU A 593 3.66 15.90 -11.27
CA LEU A 593 4.76 15.06 -11.77
C LEU A 593 5.88 15.89 -12.40
N VAL A 594 5.54 16.88 -13.23
CA VAL A 594 6.54 17.80 -13.81
C VAL A 594 7.28 18.59 -12.72
N GLY A 595 6.55 19.07 -11.71
CA GLY A 595 7.12 19.74 -10.53
C GLY A 595 8.07 18.82 -9.76
N LEU A 596 7.65 17.60 -9.45
CA LEU A 596 8.46 16.60 -8.73
C LEU A 596 9.73 16.23 -9.49
N LYS A 597 9.63 16.02 -10.80
CA LYS A 597 10.80 15.79 -11.67
C LYS A 597 11.80 16.94 -11.57
N ARG A 598 11.33 18.19 -11.55
CA ARG A 598 12.17 19.38 -11.35
C ARG A 598 12.88 19.37 -10.00
N VAL A 599 12.18 19.02 -8.92
CA VAL A 599 12.78 18.91 -7.58
C VAL A 599 13.88 17.84 -7.58
N ILE A 600 13.61 16.66 -8.16
CA ILE A 600 14.56 15.54 -8.24
C ILE A 600 15.83 15.95 -8.99
N ILE A 601 15.73 16.53 -10.19
CA ILE A 601 16.91 16.92 -10.98
C ILE A 601 17.74 18.01 -10.28
N ASN A 602 17.11 18.95 -9.58
CA ASN A 602 17.81 20.04 -8.88
C ASN A 602 18.53 19.54 -7.63
N ALA A 603 17.86 18.70 -6.84
CA ALA A 603 18.46 18.06 -5.67
C ALA A 603 19.61 17.12 -6.11
N ALA A 604 19.39 16.29 -7.13
CA ALA A 604 20.39 15.40 -7.67
C ALA A 604 21.62 16.16 -8.18
N HIS A 605 21.42 17.23 -8.96
CA HIS A 605 22.52 18.10 -9.43
C HIS A 605 23.39 18.56 -8.26
N PHE A 606 22.81 19.11 -7.19
CA PHE A 606 23.61 19.54 -6.03
C PHE A 606 24.38 18.38 -5.37
N LEU A 607 23.74 17.22 -5.22
CA LEU A 607 24.30 16.07 -4.50
C LEU A 607 25.44 15.37 -5.26
N VAL A 608 25.39 15.31 -6.59
CA VAL A 608 26.43 14.66 -7.41
C VAL A 608 27.64 15.55 -7.72
N MET A 609 27.60 16.85 -7.41
CA MET A 609 28.75 17.73 -7.69
C MET A 609 29.96 17.36 -6.82
N LYS A 610 31.09 17.06 -7.48
CA LYS A 610 32.35 16.74 -6.79
C LYS A 610 32.92 17.94 -6.06
N ASN A 611 32.95 19.11 -6.72
CA ASN A 611 33.29 20.39 -6.12
C ASN A 611 32.01 21.25 -6.03
N ARG A 612 31.58 21.55 -4.81
CA ARG A 612 30.36 22.33 -4.56
C ARG A 612 30.56 23.85 -4.74
N ASP A 613 31.79 24.35 -4.73
CA ASP A 613 32.05 25.80 -4.87
C ASP A 613 31.66 26.33 -6.26
N VAL A 614 31.78 25.48 -7.27
CA VAL A 614 31.42 25.76 -8.67
C VAL A 614 29.95 25.53 -8.97
N TYR A 615 29.16 25.01 -8.02
CA TYR A 615 27.72 24.82 -8.19
C TYR A 615 27.02 26.16 -8.45
N ARG A 616 26.18 26.17 -9.48
CA ARG A 616 25.30 27.29 -9.84
C ARG A 616 23.95 26.72 -10.24
N PHE A 617 22.90 27.26 -9.63
CA PHE A 617 21.53 26.97 -10.02
C PHE A 617 21.08 27.96 -11.10
N TYR A 618 20.62 27.43 -12.24
CA TYR A 618 20.00 28.22 -13.31
C TYR A 618 18.55 27.76 -13.50
N GLN A 619 17.62 28.70 -13.37
CA GLN A 619 16.19 28.36 -13.37
C GLN A 619 15.66 27.92 -14.74
N SER A 620 16.24 28.46 -15.83
CA SER A 620 15.84 28.25 -17.22
C SER A 620 16.61 27.12 -17.92
N GLU A 621 17.76 26.74 -17.39
CA GLU A 621 18.68 25.76 -18.00
C GLU A 621 18.98 24.66 -16.98
N PRO A 622 18.17 23.60 -16.93
CA PRO A 622 18.40 22.50 -16.00
C PRO A 622 19.67 21.72 -16.38
N PHE A 623 20.45 21.31 -15.38
CA PHE A 623 21.68 20.53 -15.59
C PHE A 623 21.40 19.06 -15.94
N LEU A 624 20.40 18.46 -15.28
CA LEU A 624 19.89 17.11 -15.53
C LEU A 624 18.49 17.21 -16.13
N GLU A 625 18.12 16.23 -16.93
CA GLU A 625 16.72 15.98 -17.31
C GLU A 625 16.30 14.58 -16.88
N THR A 626 15.02 14.23 -17.03
CA THR A 626 14.53 12.86 -16.77
C THR A 626 14.52 12.04 -18.06
N ASP A 627 14.69 10.72 -17.93
CA ASP A 627 14.69 9.79 -19.06
C ASP A 627 13.32 9.58 -19.72
N ASP A 628 12.24 10.17 -19.20
CA ASP A 628 10.93 10.16 -19.83
C ASP A 628 10.20 11.52 -19.78
N ARG A 629 9.30 11.71 -20.76
CA ARG A 629 8.40 12.87 -20.88
C ARG A 629 6.98 12.41 -21.20
N ARG A 630 5.98 13.13 -20.69
CA ARG A 630 4.56 12.95 -21.00
C ARG A 630 4.04 14.22 -21.64
N ALA A 631 3.39 14.09 -22.80
CA ALA A 631 2.90 15.24 -23.56
C ALA A 631 1.58 15.78 -22.99
N THR A 632 0.68 14.86 -22.63
CA THR A 632 -0.64 15.15 -22.06
C THR A 632 -0.92 14.25 -20.87
N GLN A 633 -1.93 14.61 -20.08
CA GLN A 633 -2.30 13.88 -18.88
C GLN A 633 -2.70 12.42 -19.17
N ASP A 634 -3.14 12.13 -20.40
CA ASP A 634 -3.62 10.82 -20.85
C ASP A 634 -2.66 10.11 -21.82
N SER A 635 -1.41 10.59 -21.90
CA SER A 635 -0.35 9.99 -22.72
C SER A 635 0.55 9.05 -21.91
N LEU A 636 0.98 7.96 -22.54
CA LEU A 636 2.05 7.10 -22.02
C LEU A 636 3.39 7.85 -22.03
N PRO A 637 4.31 7.54 -21.10
CA PRO A 637 5.62 8.18 -21.05
C PRO A 637 6.44 7.80 -22.30
N GLN A 638 7.14 8.78 -22.87
CA GLN A 638 8.07 8.61 -23.97
C GLN A 638 9.49 8.78 -23.47
N ARG A 639 10.37 7.83 -23.77
CA ARG A 639 11.76 7.86 -23.31
C ARG A 639 12.61 8.85 -24.11
N THR A 640 13.53 9.52 -23.44
CA THR A 640 14.46 10.49 -24.01
C THR A 640 15.61 9.79 -24.73
N LEU A 641 15.94 10.24 -25.94
CA LEU A 641 17.06 9.74 -26.73
C LEU A 641 18.36 10.43 -26.29
N ILE A 642 19.37 9.64 -25.90
CA ILE A 642 20.72 10.15 -25.62
C ILE A 642 21.53 10.14 -26.92
N GLU A 643 21.74 11.33 -27.47
CA GLU A 643 22.65 11.52 -28.61
C GLU A 643 24.10 11.34 -28.16
N LEU A 644 24.75 10.31 -28.72
CA LEU A 644 26.16 10.01 -28.49
C LEU A 644 27.04 10.70 -29.53
N ASP A 645 28.27 11.05 -29.13
CA ASP A 645 29.29 11.66 -29.97
C ASP A 645 30.64 10.98 -29.70
N PRO A 646 31.51 10.75 -30.71
CA PRO A 646 32.79 10.08 -30.53
C PRO A 646 33.80 10.85 -29.66
N ASN A 647 33.70 12.17 -29.63
CA ASN A 647 34.66 13.05 -28.96
C ASN A 647 34.23 13.45 -27.56
N THR A 648 32.96 13.21 -27.19
CA THR A 648 32.37 13.79 -25.98
C THR A 648 31.56 12.78 -25.19
N PRO A 649 31.91 12.49 -23.92
CA PRO A 649 31.10 11.62 -23.08
C PRO A 649 29.74 12.23 -22.76
N ARG A 650 28.70 11.38 -22.76
CA ARG A 650 27.41 11.70 -22.14
C ARG A 650 27.35 11.13 -20.73
N TYR A 651 26.98 11.95 -19.77
CA TYR A 651 26.85 11.54 -18.38
C TYR A 651 25.41 11.10 -18.09
N LEU A 652 25.27 9.99 -17.38
CA LEU A 652 24.00 9.46 -16.91
C LEU A 652 24.06 9.31 -15.39
N VAL A 653 23.20 10.03 -14.68
CA VAL A 653 23.01 9.85 -13.24
C VAL A 653 21.83 8.91 -13.03
N VAL A 654 21.97 7.91 -12.17
CA VAL A 654 20.89 6.95 -11.87
C VAL A 654 20.54 7.03 -10.39
N PHE A 655 19.28 7.35 -10.09
CA PHE A 655 18.76 7.43 -8.73
C PHE A 655 18.12 6.11 -8.30
N ASN A 656 18.56 5.58 -7.15
CA ASN A 656 17.91 4.49 -6.47
C ASN A 656 16.99 5.04 -5.36
N PRO A 657 15.66 5.00 -5.53
CA PRO A 657 14.74 5.53 -4.52
C PRO A 657 14.53 4.61 -3.31
N VAL A 658 15.10 3.41 -3.25
CA VAL A 658 14.91 2.49 -2.12
C VAL A 658 16.08 2.50 -1.14
N GLU A 659 15.78 2.17 0.10
CA GLU A 659 16.68 2.11 1.26
C GLU A 659 17.63 0.89 1.30
N GLN A 660 17.55 0.06 0.26
CA GLN A 660 18.43 -1.09 0.05
C GLN A 660 19.36 -0.83 -1.14
N ASP A 661 20.55 -1.42 -1.09
CA ASP A 661 21.40 -1.49 -2.27
C ASP A 661 20.67 -2.28 -3.36
N ARG A 662 20.72 -1.77 -4.59
CA ARG A 662 19.98 -2.36 -5.71
C ARG A 662 20.92 -2.80 -6.81
N LEU A 663 20.96 -4.10 -7.07
CA LEU A 663 21.56 -4.65 -8.28
C LEU A 663 20.45 -4.84 -9.32
N CYS A 664 20.55 -4.12 -10.44
CA CYS A 664 19.50 -4.13 -11.45
C CYS A 664 20.03 -3.90 -12.87
N VAL A 665 19.19 -4.12 -13.87
CA VAL A 665 19.46 -3.71 -15.25
C VAL A 665 18.96 -2.29 -15.48
N VAL A 666 19.87 -1.39 -15.87
CA VAL A 666 19.53 -0.02 -16.28
C VAL A 666 19.49 0.05 -17.80
N THR A 667 18.43 0.66 -18.32
CA THR A 667 18.16 0.73 -19.76
C THR A 667 17.99 2.18 -20.20
N ALA A 668 18.68 2.59 -21.28
CA ALA A 668 18.55 3.91 -21.90
C ALA A 668 18.40 3.80 -23.44
N LEU A 669 17.87 4.85 -24.08
CA LEU A 669 17.81 4.95 -25.53
C LEU A 669 18.99 5.78 -26.05
N VAL A 670 19.63 5.30 -27.11
CA VAL A 670 20.84 5.91 -27.70
C VAL A 670 20.75 5.99 -29.22
N SER A 671 21.45 6.97 -29.81
CA SER A 671 21.43 7.26 -31.26
C SER A 671 22.40 6.42 -32.10
N SER A 672 23.20 5.55 -31.48
CA SER A 672 24.26 4.78 -32.15
C SER A 672 24.30 3.33 -31.64
N PRO A 673 24.60 2.34 -32.50
CA PRO A 673 24.81 0.96 -32.08
C PRO A 673 26.18 0.72 -31.43
N HIS A 674 27.08 1.69 -31.52
CA HIS A 674 28.48 1.59 -31.15
C HIS A 674 28.73 2.23 -29.77
N VAL A 675 28.26 1.56 -28.71
CA VAL A 675 28.21 2.15 -27.35
C VAL A 675 29.15 1.47 -26.38
N ARG A 676 29.83 2.29 -25.57
CA ARG A 676 30.57 1.87 -24.38
C ARG A 676 30.10 2.62 -23.15
N VAL A 677 29.83 1.88 -22.08
CA VAL A 677 29.42 2.40 -20.78
C VAL A 677 30.57 2.24 -19.79
N LEU A 678 30.94 3.33 -19.10
CA LEU A 678 31.93 3.31 -18.03
C LEU A 678 31.28 3.70 -16.70
N THR A 679 31.79 3.15 -15.61
CA THR A 679 31.53 3.64 -14.25
C THR A 679 32.23 4.98 -13.99
N GLU A 680 31.95 5.60 -12.84
CA GLU A 680 32.63 6.82 -12.38
C GLU A 680 34.17 6.68 -12.34
N ASP A 681 34.67 5.52 -11.91
CA ASP A 681 36.10 5.19 -11.81
C ASP A 681 36.75 4.74 -13.14
N GLY A 682 35.97 4.70 -14.23
CA GLY A 682 36.45 4.40 -15.57
C GLY A 682 36.46 2.92 -15.95
N GLN A 683 35.90 2.04 -15.11
CA GLN A 683 35.73 0.62 -15.43
C GLN A 683 34.70 0.47 -16.56
N THR A 684 35.03 -0.32 -17.59
CA THR A 684 34.09 -0.62 -18.68
C THR A 684 33.11 -1.70 -18.26
N LEU A 685 31.81 -1.43 -18.48
CA LEU A 685 30.73 -2.37 -18.20
C LEU A 685 30.33 -3.15 -19.46
N PRO A 686 30.01 -4.45 -19.33
CA PRO A 686 29.34 -5.19 -20.39
C PRO A 686 27.93 -4.64 -20.63
N VAL A 687 27.55 -4.60 -21.91
CA VAL A 687 26.32 -3.97 -22.39
C VAL A 687 25.56 -4.93 -23.28
N GLN A 688 24.24 -4.98 -23.14
CA GLN A 688 23.32 -5.55 -24.12
C GLN A 688 22.75 -4.43 -25.00
N LEU A 689 22.95 -4.56 -26.31
CA LEU A 689 22.34 -3.72 -27.33
C LEU A 689 21.11 -4.44 -27.92
N SER A 690 19.96 -3.76 -27.91
CA SER A 690 18.70 -4.29 -28.43
C SER A 690 18.01 -3.31 -29.38
N ALA A 691 17.18 -3.85 -30.27
CA ALA A 691 16.43 -3.07 -31.25
C ALA A 691 15.29 -2.31 -30.57
N GLN A 692 15.08 -1.04 -30.93
CA GLN A 692 13.87 -0.31 -30.57
C GLN A 692 12.78 -0.55 -31.61
N TRP A 693 11.56 -0.84 -31.15
CA TRP A 693 10.42 -1.15 -32.04
C TRP A 693 9.41 0.00 -32.03
N SER A 694 8.90 0.37 -33.22
CA SER A 694 7.82 1.34 -33.37
C SER A 694 6.45 0.68 -33.52
N SER A 695 6.40 -0.58 -33.96
CA SER A 695 5.20 -1.41 -34.03
C SER A 695 5.55 -2.90 -33.91
N ALA A 696 4.57 -3.79 -34.04
CA ALA A 696 4.78 -5.24 -34.00
C ALA A 696 5.78 -5.73 -35.07
N LEU A 697 5.87 -5.05 -36.22
CA LEU A 697 6.66 -5.49 -37.38
C LEU A 697 7.72 -4.47 -37.83
N GLN A 698 7.82 -3.32 -37.14
CA GLN A 698 8.70 -2.23 -37.57
C GLN A 698 9.75 -1.92 -36.50
N VAL A 699 11.01 -2.06 -36.92
CA VAL A 699 12.20 -1.67 -36.16
C VAL A 699 12.54 -0.21 -36.45
N ASN A 700 12.95 0.53 -35.43
CA ASN A 700 13.52 1.86 -35.59
C ASN A 700 15.01 1.73 -35.98
N ALA A 701 15.41 2.37 -37.07
CA ALA A 701 16.75 2.24 -37.63
C ALA A 701 17.80 3.16 -36.97
N GLU A 702 17.37 4.17 -36.22
CA GLU A 702 18.23 5.23 -35.69
C GLU A 702 18.26 5.25 -34.15
N VAL A 703 17.46 4.39 -33.51
CA VAL A 703 17.32 4.34 -32.06
C VAL A 703 17.57 2.93 -31.57
N TYR A 704 18.47 2.81 -30.59
CA TYR A 704 18.84 1.54 -29.98
C TYR A 704 18.59 1.58 -28.49
N GLN A 705 18.32 0.40 -27.92
CA GLN A 705 18.22 0.21 -26.49
C GLN A 705 19.57 -0.28 -25.96
N VAL A 706 20.20 0.49 -25.08
CA VAL A 706 21.41 0.10 -24.37
C VAL A 706 21.04 -0.32 -22.95
N SER A 707 21.42 -1.52 -22.55
CA SER A 707 21.13 -2.07 -21.21
C SER A 707 22.42 -2.52 -20.55
N PHE A 708 22.62 -2.23 -19.27
CA PHE A 708 23.80 -2.63 -18.51
C PHE A 708 23.44 -2.91 -17.05
N MET A 709 24.22 -3.78 -16.42
CA MET A 709 24.03 -4.11 -15.00
C MET A 709 24.62 -2.98 -14.13
N ALA A 710 23.84 -2.49 -13.18
CA ALA A 710 24.21 -1.41 -12.28
C ALA A 710 24.01 -1.84 -10.82
N ARG A 711 25.00 -1.55 -9.97
CA ARG A 711 24.87 -1.64 -8.52
C ARG A 711 24.69 -0.23 -7.97
N LEU A 712 23.49 0.07 -7.51
CA LEU A 712 23.11 1.39 -7.04
C LEU A 712 23.10 1.44 -5.51
N PRO A 713 23.71 2.46 -4.88
CA PRO A 713 23.69 2.62 -3.43
C PRO A 713 22.28 2.92 -2.92
N ALA A 714 21.96 2.45 -1.72
CA ALA A 714 20.70 2.76 -1.03
C ALA A 714 20.43 4.28 -0.96
N LEU A 715 19.25 4.72 -1.41
CA LEU A 715 18.80 6.12 -1.52
C LEU A 715 19.75 7.03 -2.33
N GLY A 716 20.69 6.47 -3.08
CA GLY A 716 21.81 7.21 -3.66
C GLY A 716 21.71 7.43 -5.16
N LEU A 717 22.69 8.18 -5.67
CA LEU A 717 22.82 8.58 -7.07
C LEU A 717 24.15 8.04 -7.61
N ALA A 718 24.11 7.15 -8.60
CA ALA A 718 25.30 6.61 -9.27
C ALA A 718 25.58 7.35 -10.58
N VAL A 719 26.85 7.53 -10.93
CA VAL A 719 27.26 8.25 -12.15
C VAL A 719 27.90 7.28 -13.15
N TYR A 720 27.44 7.34 -14.40
CA TYR A 720 27.95 6.57 -15.52
C TYR A 720 28.31 7.48 -16.71
N HIS A 721 29.23 7.01 -17.55
CA HIS A 721 29.67 7.67 -18.77
C HIS A 721 29.33 6.82 -20.00
N LEU A 722 28.66 7.41 -20.98
CA LEU A 722 28.33 6.77 -22.25
C LEU A 722 29.17 7.41 -23.36
N TYR A 723 29.78 6.56 -24.19
CA TYR A 723 30.60 6.97 -25.34
C TYR A 723 30.12 6.28 -26.61
N GLU A 724 30.21 6.99 -27.73
CA GLU A 724 30.29 6.34 -29.02
C GLU A 724 31.72 5.83 -29.24
N THR A 725 31.88 4.55 -29.55
CA THR A 725 33.20 3.96 -29.78
C THR A 725 33.09 2.74 -30.68
N ALA A 726 34.16 2.41 -31.41
CA ALA A 726 34.20 1.23 -32.28
C ALA A 726 33.78 -0.05 -31.54
N ASP A 727 33.29 -1.03 -32.30
CA ASP A 727 32.78 -2.29 -31.75
C ASP A 727 33.73 -2.90 -30.71
N SER A 728 33.18 -3.15 -29.53
CA SER A 728 33.89 -3.71 -28.39
C SER A 728 33.34 -5.11 -28.08
N PRO A 729 34.18 -6.08 -27.65
CA PRO A 729 33.71 -7.33 -27.08
C PRO A 729 32.77 -7.16 -25.87
N MET A 730 32.80 -5.98 -25.22
CA MET A 730 31.89 -5.63 -24.12
C MET A 730 30.47 -5.29 -24.59
N THR A 731 30.28 -5.01 -25.88
CA THR A 731 28.99 -4.64 -26.47
C THR A 731 28.40 -5.86 -27.17
N MET A 732 27.45 -6.51 -26.50
CA MET A 732 26.81 -7.73 -26.98
C MET A 732 25.44 -7.42 -27.58
N ARG A 733 25.13 -8.04 -28.72
CA ARG A 733 23.92 -7.77 -29.49
C ARG A 733 22.87 -8.82 -29.15
N SER A 734 21.64 -8.40 -28.82
CA SER A 734 20.54 -9.33 -28.62
C SER A 734 20.10 -9.94 -29.95
N GLU A 735 19.70 -11.21 -29.92
CA GLU A 735 19.09 -11.88 -31.06
C GLU A 735 17.56 -11.71 -30.99
N THR A 736 16.92 -11.38 -32.11
CA THR A 736 15.46 -11.33 -32.20
C THR A 736 14.93 -12.43 -33.11
N VAL A 737 13.95 -13.19 -32.62
CA VAL A 737 13.18 -14.16 -33.38
C VAL A 737 11.73 -13.69 -33.49
N MET A 738 11.26 -13.48 -34.71
CA MET A 738 9.88 -13.17 -35.03
C MET A 738 9.13 -14.46 -35.38
N ARG A 739 8.24 -14.92 -34.49
CA ARG A 739 7.37 -16.08 -34.70
C ARG A 739 6.01 -15.62 -35.18
N MET A 740 5.65 -15.94 -36.42
CA MET A 740 4.42 -15.45 -37.06
C MET A 740 3.77 -16.51 -37.94
N ALA A 741 2.48 -16.35 -38.20
CA ALA A 741 1.77 -17.18 -39.15
C ALA A 741 2.29 -16.97 -40.59
N PRO A 742 2.09 -17.95 -41.50
CA PRO A 742 2.42 -17.77 -42.91
C PRO A 742 1.64 -16.59 -43.52
N GLY A 743 2.34 -15.69 -44.21
CA GLY A 743 1.72 -14.56 -44.92
C GLY A 743 1.55 -13.25 -44.14
N THR A 744 1.97 -13.18 -42.86
CA THR A 744 1.85 -11.99 -41.99
C THR A 744 2.80 -10.81 -42.34
N GLY A 745 3.52 -10.90 -43.47
CA GLY A 745 4.47 -9.89 -43.94
C GLY A 745 5.94 -10.21 -43.59
N ALA A 746 6.86 -9.39 -44.11
CA ALA A 746 8.30 -9.54 -43.89
C ALA A 746 8.84 -8.35 -43.05
N VAL A 747 9.69 -8.65 -42.08
CA VAL A 747 10.40 -7.64 -41.28
C VAL A 747 11.80 -7.49 -41.84
N ARG A 748 12.23 -6.25 -42.11
CA ARG A 748 13.64 -5.99 -42.48
C ARG A 748 14.47 -5.96 -41.19
N GLY A 749 15.49 -6.81 -41.13
CA GLY A 749 16.49 -6.76 -40.06
C GLY A 749 17.29 -5.46 -40.11
N LEU A 750 17.85 -5.07 -38.97
CA LEU A 750 18.71 -3.90 -38.83
C LEU A 750 20.13 -4.37 -38.52
N ASP A 751 21.08 -4.19 -39.43
CA ASP A 751 22.50 -4.40 -39.11
C ASP A 751 22.90 -3.39 -38.02
N PRO A 752 23.54 -3.79 -36.90
CA PRO A 752 24.16 -5.08 -36.65
C PRO A 752 23.38 -6.08 -35.76
N LEU A 753 22.08 -5.87 -35.56
CA LEU A 753 21.21 -6.69 -34.72
C LEU A 753 20.63 -7.90 -35.49
N PRO A 754 20.96 -9.14 -35.08
CA PRO A 754 20.43 -10.34 -35.74
C PRO A 754 18.90 -10.43 -35.61
N LEU A 755 18.22 -10.62 -36.74
CA LEU A 755 16.79 -10.87 -36.81
C LEU A 755 16.52 -12.13 -37.62
N ARG A 756 15.78 -13.07 -37.02
CA ARG A 756 15.35 -14.31 -37.67
C ARG A 756 13.82 -14.40 -37.72
N MET A 757 13.34 -14.95 -38.81
CA MET A 757 11.93 -15.21 -39.04
C MET A 757 11.67 -16.70 -38.81
N GLN A 758 10.65 -17.03 -38.02
CA GLN A 758 10.24 -18.39 -37.74
C GLN A 758 8.72 -18.52 -37.97
N ILE A 759 8.30 -19.61 -38.59
CA ILE A 759 6.88 -19.91 -38.74
C ILE A 759 6.36 -20.38 -37.38
N ALA A 760 5.26 -19.79 -36.92
CA ALA A 760 4.60 -20.21 -35.70
C ALA A 760 4.07 -21.66 -35.84
N ASP A 761 4.39 -22.50 -34.86
CA ASP A 761 4.01 -23.90 -34.79
C ASP A 761 3.39 -24.23 -33.42
N ALA A 762 2.88 -25.45 -33.27
CA ALA A 762 2.28 -25.89 -32.01
C ALA A 762 3.31 -26.25 -30.93
N GLN A 763 4.61 -26.23 -31.23
CA GLN A 763 5.64 -26.65 -30.28
C GLN A 763 5.95 -25.52 -29.31
N PRO A 764 6.01 -25.79 -27.99
CA PRO A 764 6.39 -24.78 -27.04
C PRO A 764 7.84 -24.35 -27.26
N PHE A 765 8.15 -23.11 -26.88
CA PHE A 765 9.52 -22.58 -26.90
C PHE A 765 9.87 -22.00 -25.54
N PHE A 766 11.17 -21.84 -25.27
CA PHE A 766 11.66 -21.50 -23.95
C PHE A 766 12.66 -20.35 -23.98
N ILE A 767 12.59 -19.49 -22.96
CA ILE A 767 13.69 -18.58 -22.61
C ILE A 767 14.24 -18.94 -21.24
N ASN A 768 15.53 -18.67 -21.02
CA ASN A 768 16.26 -19.18 -19.86
C ASN A 768 17.08 -18.07 -19.19
N SER A 769 17.08 -18.06 -17.86
CA SER A 769 18.00 -17.30 -17.01
C SER A 769 18.86 -18.23 -16.15
N GLN A 770 19.63 -17.68 -15.20
CA GLN A 770 20.38 -18.52 -14.26
C GLN A 770 19.48 -19.25 -13.27
N ALA A 771 18.39 -18.60 -12.83
CA ALA A 771 17.48 -19.16 -11.82
C ALA A 771 16.25 -19.84 -12.43
N LEU A 772 15.78 -19.38 -13.59
CA LEU A 772 14.47 -19.76 -14.14
C LEU A 772 14.57 -20.24 -15.60
N SER A 773 13.64 -21.11 -15.98
CA SER A 773 13.37 -21.52 -17.35
C SER A 773 11.87 -21.36 -17.58
N LEU A 774 11.48 -20.62 -18.61
CA LEU A 774 10.08 -20.26 -18.88
C LEU A 774 9.62 -20.91 -20.18
N GLY A 775 8.53 -21.66 -20.14
CA GLY A 775 7.90 -22.28 -21.31
C GLY A 775 6.74 -21.45 -21.84
N PHE A 776 6.69 -21.24 -23.15
CA PHE A 776 5.68 -20.46 -23.84
C PHE A 776 4.98 -21.26 -24.93
N SER A 777 3.69 -20.96 -25.09
CA SER A 777 2.85 -21.50 -26.15
C SER A 777 3.40 -21.16 -27.54
N GLY A 778 3.62 -22.17 -28.39
CA GLY A 778 4.15 -21.96 -29.75
C GLY A 778 3.24 -21.12 -30.66
N THR A 779 1.93 -21.14 -30.40
CA THR A 779 0.90 -20.48 -31.23
C THR A 779 0.48 -19.12 -30.69
N THR A 780 0.40 -18.97 -29.36
CA THR A 780 -0.09 -17.72 -28.73
C THR A 780 1.04 -16.87 -28.17
N GLY A 781 2.21 -17.45 -27.90
CA GLY A 781 3.33 -16.82 -27.20
C GLY A 781 3.05 -16.50 -25.73
N LEU A 782 1.95 -17.00 -25.15
CA LEU A 782 1.62 -16.82 -23.74
C LEU A 782 2.42 -17.80 -22.87
N LEU A 783 2.71 -17.41 -21.62
CA LEU A 783 3.42 -18.23 -20.65
C LEU A 783 2.59 -19.49 -20.28
N GLU A 784 3.23 -20.65 -20.23
CA GLU A 784 2.60 -21.93 -19.89
C GLU A 784 3.26 -22.61 -18.68
N THR A 785 4.58 -22.56 -18.54
CA THR A 785 5.32 -23.21 -17.44
C THR A 785 6.44 -22.34 -16.89
N ILE A 786 6.74 -22.51 -15.61
CA ILE A 786 7.92 -21.97 -14.93
C ILE A 786 8.65 -23.15 -14.30
N ARG A 787 9.94 -23.29 -14.61
CA ARG A 787 10.83 -24.22 -13.91
C ARG A 787 11.93 -23.45 -13.21
N ARG A 788 12.03 -23.60 -11.90
CA ARG A 788 13.22 -23.16 -11.16
C ARG A 788 14.35 -24.15 -11.39
N LYS A 789 15.57 -23.67 -11.62
CA LYS A 789 16.70 -24.54 -12.01
C LYS A 789 17.23 -25.43 -10.89
N ASP A 790 16.93 -25.10 -9.65
CA ASP A 790 17.18 -25.91 -8.47
C ASP A 790 16.13 -27.03 -8.27
N GLU A 791 15.08 -27.06 -9.10
CA GLU A 791 14.01 -28.05 -9.07
C GLU A 791 13.97 -28.88 -10.35
N SER A 792 13.63 -30.16 -10.22
CA SER A 792 13.55 -31.08 -11.36
C SER A 792 12.23 -30.99 -12.13
N GLN A 793 11.16 -30.53 -11.48
CA GLN A 793 9.82 -30.47 -12.06
C GLN A 793 9.49 -29.07 -12.54
N GLU A 794 8.75 -28.98 -13.64
CA GLU A 794 8.17 -27.71 -14.09
C GLU A 794 6.85 -27.47 -13.36
N MET A 795 6.61 -26.24 -12.94
CA MET A 795 5.31 -25.82 -12.44
C MET A 795 4.48 -25.26 -13.60
N ARG A 796 3.24 -25.73 -13.75
CA ARG A 796 2.29 -25.08 -14.65
C ARG A 796 1.99 -23.68 -14.14
N VAL A 797 2.14 -22.68 -15.00
CA VAL A 797 1.78 -21.28 -14.74
C VAL A 797 1.28 -20.69 -16.06
N GLN A 798 0.02 -20.96 -16.37
CA GLN A 798 -0.60 -20.64 -17.65
C GLN A 798 -1.26 -19.27 -17.61
N PHE A 799 -0.81 -18.39 -18.51
CA PHE A 799 -1.43 -17.08 -18.73
C PHE A 799 -2.55 -17.22 -19.75
N GLN A 800 -3.72 -16.71 -19.40
CA GLN A 800 -4.91 -16.67 -20.23
C GLN A 800 -5.55 -15.29 -20.15
N PHE A 801 -6.11 -14.82 -21.26
CA PHE A 801 -6.92 -13.60 -21.26
C PHE A 801 -8.39 -13.98 -21.43
N VAL A 802 -9.23 -13.36 -20.61
CA VAL A 802 -10.66 -13.63 -20.58
C VAL A 802 -11.44 -12.31 -20.60
N THR A 803 -12.70 -12.38 -21.02
CA THR A 803 -13.58 -11.22 -21.08
C THR A 803 -14.89 -11.48 -20.36
N TYR A 804 -15.35 -10.49 -19.62
CA TYR A 804 -16.69 -10.40 -19.07
C TYR A 804 -17.54 -9.45 -19.92
N GLY A 805 -18.82 -9.79 -20.09
CA GLY A 805 -19.84 -8.84 -20.52
C GLY A 805 -20.62 -8.29 -19.32
N THR A 806 -21.54 -7.37 -19.59
CA THR A 806 -22.54 -6.93 -18.59
C THR A 806 -23.84 -7.71 -18.78
N ARG A 807 -24.53 -8.02 -17.68
CA ARG A 807 -25.86 -8.66 -17.74
C ARG A 807 -26.88 -7.84 -18.57
N PRO A 808 -27.88 -8.49 -19.20
CA PRO A 808 -28.85 -7.82 -20.08
C PRO A 808 -29.99 -7.11 -19.33
N SER A 809 -30.11 -7.30 -18.00
CA SER A 809 -31.16 -6.73 -17.15
C SER A 809 -31.10 -5.20 -17.04
N LYS A 810 -32.06 -4.60 -16.34
CA LYS A 810 -32.12 -3.16 -16.10
C LYS A 810 -30.88 -2.64 -15.38
N ASP A 811 -30.50 -3.28 -14.26
CA ASP A 811 -29.27 -2.99 -13.55
C ASP A 811 -28.09 -3.68 -14.24
N LYS A 812 -26.99 -2.95 -14.46
CA LYS A 812 -25.85 -3.34 -15.30
C LYS A 812 -24.53 -2.89 -14.66
N SER A 813 -23.41 -3.44 -15.11
CA SER A 813 -22.07 -2.92 -14.76
C SER A 813 -21.98 -1.43 -15.13
N GLY A 814 -21.34 -0.64 -14.27
CA GLY A 814 -21.02 0.76 -14.48
C GLY A 814 -19.72 1.11 -13.76
N ALA A 815 -19.49 2.38 -13.39
CA ALA A 815 -18.22 2.79 -12.77
C ALA A 815 -17.97 2.14 -11.39
N TYR A 816 -19.03 1.88 -10.63
CA TYR A 816 -18.98 1.29 -9.29
C TYR A 816 -19.22 -0.21 -9.34
N LEU A 817 -20.29 -0.60 -10.02
CA LEU A 817 -20.79 -1.97 -9.99
C LEU A 817 -20.09 -2.87 -11.02
N PHE A 818 -19.83 -4.11 -10.61
CA PHE A 818 -19.49 -5.21 -11.50
C PHE A 818 -20.66 -6.21 -11.50
N LEU A 819 -21.40 -6.28 -12.61
CA LEU A 819 -22.58 -7.13 -12.78
C LEU A 819 -22.43 -7.96 -14.07
N PRO A 820 -21.57 -8.98 -14.04
CA PRO A 820 -21.20 -9.71 -15.24
C PRO A 820 -22.35 -10.55 -15.83
N ASP A 821 -22.25 -10.88 -17.11
CA ASP A 821 -23.18 -11.76 -17.84
C ASP A 821 -22.95 -13.27 -17.58
N GLY A 822 -22.11 -13.63 -16.61
CA GLY A 822 -21.74 -15.00 -16.25
C GLY A 822 -20.24 -15.13 -15.94
N ARG A 823 -19.72 -16.37 -15.92
CA ARG A 823 -18.27 -16.62 -15.87
C ARG A 823 -17.58 -16.05 -17.12
N ALA A 824 -16.32 -15.67 -16.96
CA ALA A 824 -15.52 -15.10 -18.05
C ALA A 824 -15.45 -16.04 -19.25
N LYS A 825 -15.46 -15.47 -20.46
CA LYS A 825 -15.27 -16.19 -21.73
C LYS A 825 -13.83 -15.99 -22.21
N PRO A 826 -13.15 -17.02 -22.74
CA PRO A 826 -11.81 -16.85 -23.32
C PRO A 826 -11.77 -15.72 -24.34
N TYR A 827 -10.72 -14.91 -24.30
CA TYR A 827 -10.47 -13.89 -25.30
C TYR A 827 -10.20 -14.58 -26.65
N THR A 828 -10.90 -14.14 -27.69
CA THR A 828 -10.72 -14.66 -29.05
C THR A 828 -10.46 -13.51 -30.01
N GLN A 829 -9.61 -13.77 -31.01
CA GLN A 829 -9.32 -12.86 -32.11
C GLN A 829 -9.26 -13.64 -33.42
N ARG A 830 -9.39 -12.93 -34.56
CA ARG A 830 -9.42 -13.56 -35.88
C ARG A 830 -8.03 -13.94 -36.38
N GLU A 831 -7.06 -13.08 -36.15
CA GLU A 831 -5.68 -13.25 -36.64
C GLU A 831 -4.78 -13.86 -35.57
N ALA A 832 -3.81 -14.67 -35.97
CA ALA A 832 -2.80 -15.16 -35.05
C ALA A 832 -1.95 -14.00 -34.52
N PRO A 833 -1.59 -13.99 -33.23
CA PRO A 833 -0.75 -12.93 -32.68
C PRO A 833 0.65 -12.96 -33.27
N VAL A 834 1.29 -11.80 -33.36
CA VAL A 834 2.72 -11.70 -33.65
C VAL A 834 3.49 -11.90 -32.36
N VAL A 835 4.40 -12.87 -32.34
CA VAL A 835 5.24 -13.17 -31.17
C VAL A 835 6.68 -12.80 -31.49
N ARG A 836 7.26 -11.91 -30.68
CA ARG A 836 8.65 -11.49 -30.77
C ARG A 836 9.40 -12.02 -29.56
N VAL A 837 10.47 -12.77 -29.79
CA VAL A 837 11.36 -13.28 -28.75
C VAL A 837 12.70 -12.56 -28.88
N VAL A 838 13.13 -11.89 -27.83
CA VAL A 838 14.45 -11.23 -27.76
C VAL A 838 15.28 -11.98 -26.75
N GLU A 839 16.43 -12.51 -27.17
CA GLU A 839 17.37 -13.18 -26.28
C GLU A 839 18.67 -12.38 -26.18
N GLY A 840 19.08 -12.08 -24.96
CA GLY A 840 20.31 -11.36 -24.70
C GLY A 840 21.00 -11.75 -23.40
N PRO A 841 22.23 -11.28 -23.18
CA PRO A 841 23.04 -11.64 -22.02
C PRO A 841 22.57 -11.07 -20.69
N LEU A 842 21.86 -9.94 -20.68
CA LEU A 842 21.34 -9.28 -19.48
C LEU A 842 19.87 -9.55 -19.25
N PHE A 843 19.07 -9.68 -20.31
CA PHE A 843 17.68 -10.08 -20.21
C PHE A 843 17.22 -10.80 -21.48
N SER A 844 16.18 -11.60 -21.33
CA SER A 844 15.41 -12.16 -22.43
C SER A 844 13.94 -11.82 -22.25
N GLU A 845 13.22 -11.55 -23.33
CA GLU A 845 11.81 -11.21 -23.28
C GLU A 845 11.00 -11.85 -24.41
N VAL A 846 9.72 -12.10 -24.12
CA VAL A 846 8.71 -12.50 -25.10
C VAL A 846 7.66 -11.41 -25.14
N VAL A 847 7.46 -10.81 -26.32
CA VAL A 847 6.42 -9.81 -26.58
C VAL A 847 5.39 -10.39 -27.53
N THR A 848 4.15 -10.45 -27.08
CA THR A 848 3.01 -10.93 -27.87
C THR A 848 2.07 -9.77 -28.20
N HIS A 849 1.74 -9.64 -29.48
CA HIS A 849 0.87 -8.58 -29.98
C HIS A 849 -0.50 -9.18 -30.35
N PHE A 850 -1.49 -8.93 -29.51
CA PHE A 850 -2.90 -9.22 -29.76
C PHE A 850 -3.64 -7.95 -30.20
N GLN A 851 -4.87 -8.09 -30.70
CA GLN A 851 -5.64 -6.96 -31.21
C GLN A 851 -5.90 -5.86 -30.15
N HIS A 852 -6.28 -6.25 -28.93
CA HIS A 852 -6.65 -5.30 -27.86
C HIS A 852 -5.62 -5.20 -26.73
N PHE A 853 -4.54 -5.97 -26.79
CA PHE A 853 -3.47 -5.89 -25.81
C PHE A 853 -2.12 -6.33 -26.38
N GLN A 854 -1.04 -5.83 -25.78
CA GLN A 854 0.32 -6.34 -25.98
C GLN A 854 0.85 -6.81 -24.63
N GLN A 855 1.27 -8.08 -24.54
CA GLN A 855 1.92 -8.61 -23.34
C GLN A 855 3.42 -8.69 -23.56
N THR A 856 4.19 -8.31 -22.55
CA THR A 856 5.63 -8.55 -22.47
C THR A 856 5.92 -9.35 -21.20
N VAL A 857 6.61 -10.48 -21.34
CA VAL A 857 7.19 -11.24 -20.22
C VAL A 857 8.70 -11.19 -20.34
N CYS A 858 9.37 -10.63 -19.35
CA CYS A 858 10.81 -10.45 -19.31
C CYS A 858 11.41 -11.21 -18.12
N ILE A 859 12.54 -11.88 -18.35
CA ILE A 859 13.39 -12.43 -17.30
C ILE A 859 14.77 -11.79 -17.38
N HIS A 860 15.31 -11.46 -16.22
CA HIS A 860 16.64 -10.88 -16.13
C HIS A 860 17.67 -11.98 -15.87
N ASN A 861 18.80 -11.87 -16.55
CA ASN A 861 19.98 -12.72 -16.41
C ASN A 861 21.00 -12.09 -15.44
N VAL A 862 20.49 -11.42 -14.40
CA VAL A 862 21.29 -10.85 -13.32
C VAL A 862 21.01 -11.59 -12.01
N PRO A 863 22.00 -11.74 -11.12
CA PRO A 863 21.75 -12.32 -9.81
C PRO A 863 20.91 -11.37 -8.94
N GLY A 864 20.29 -11.92 -7.90
CA GLY A 864 19.46 -11.16 -6.97
C GLY A 864 18.00 -11.04 -7.39
N VAL A 865 17.26 -10.18 -6.69
CA VAL A 865 15.78 -10.10 -6.74
C VAL A 865 15.21 -9.99 -8.16
N GLU A 866 15.84 -9.24 -9.06
CA GLU A 866 15.38 -9.11 -10.45
C GLU A 866 15.49 -10.41 -11.27
N GLY A 867 16.46 -11.28 -10.95
CA GLY A 867 16.60 -12.58 -11.59
C GLY A 867 15.69 -13.69 -11.02
N LEU A 868 15.06 -13.43 -9.87
CA LEU A 868 14.21 -14.39 -9.15
C LEU A 868 12.71 -14.23 -9.42
N SER A 869 12.32 -13.20 -10.18
CA SER A 869 10.92 -12.91 -10.53
C SER A 869 10.80 -12.57 -12.01
N LEU A 870 9.58 -12.65 -12.53
CA LEU A 870 9.28 -12.33 -13.92
C LEU A 870 8.69 -10.91 -13.97
N ASP A 871 9.23 -10.07 -14.85
CA ASP A 871 8.62 -8.79 -15.17
C ASP A 871 7.53 -8.99 -16.22
N VAL A 872 6.30 -8.63 -15.88
CA VAL A 872 5.13 -8.79 -16.75
C VAL A 872 4.51 -7.43 -16.99
N SER A 873 4.32 -7.06 -18.25
CA SER A 873 3.53 -5.88 -18.60
C SER A 873 2.47 -6.20 -19.65
N VAL A 874 1.30 -5.58 -19.51
CA VAL A 874 0.17 -5.72 -20.44
C VAL A 874 -0.32 -4.33 -20.81
N LEU A 875 0.01 -3.90 -22.03
CA LEU A 875 -0.53 -2.67 -22.62
C LEU A 875 -1.91 -2.97 -23.19
N VAL A 876 -2.96 -2.44 -22.56
CA VAL A 876 -4.36 -2.65 -22.94
C VAL A 876 -4.92 -1.48 -23.74
N ASP A 877 -5.67 -1.79 -24.80
CA ASP A 877 -6.45 -0.83 -25.59
C ASP A 877 -7.79 -1.45 -25.99
N ILE A 878 -8.82 -1.23 -25.17
CA ILE A 878 -10.19 -1.71 -25.40
C ILE A 878 -11.13 -0.58 -25.83
N ARG A 879 -10.61 0.55 -26.35
CA ARG A 879 -11.41 1.75 -26.68
C ARG A 879 -12.47 1.49 -27.76
N ASP A 880 -12.24 0.49 -28.61
CA ASP A 880 -13.16 0.07 -29.66
C ASP A 880 -14.20 -0.96 -29.18
N GLN A 881 -14.08 -1.48 -27.96
CA GLN A 881 -15.00 -2.45 -27.39
C GLN A 881 -16.26 -1.78 -26.79
N ALA A 882 -17.31 -2.57 -26.58
CA ALA A 882 -18.52 -2.12 -25.91
C ALA A 882 -19.01 -3.15 -24.90
N ASN A 883 -19.17 -2.73 -23.65
CA ASN A 883 -19.59 -3.59 -22.54
C ASN A 883 -18.69 -4.82 -22.37
N LYS A 884 -17.39 -4.54 -22.29
CA LYS A 884 -16.34 -5.55 -22.11
C LYS A 884 -15.42 -5.17 -20.97
N GLU A 885 -15.10 -6.15 -20.16
CA GLU A 885 -14.11 -6.07 -19.09
C GLU A 885 -13.06 -7.15 -19.36
N LEU A 886 -11.81 -6.75 -19.60
CA LEU A 886 -10.71 -7.63 -19.98
C LEU A 886 -9.92 -8.00 -18.73
N ALA A 887 -9.69 -9.30 -18.51
CA ALA A 887 -8.93 -9.80 -17.37
C ALA A 887 -7.79 -10.73 -17.81
N MET A 888 -6.72 -10.72 -17.02
CA MET A 888 -5.62 -11.68 -17.07
C MET A 888 -5.85 -12.74 -16.00
N ARG A 889 -5.80 -14.01 -16.40
CA ARG A 889 -5.95 -15.18 -15.55
C ARG A 889 -4.65 -15.98 -15.56
N VAL A 890 -4.17 -16.34 -14.37
CA VAL A 890 -3.01 -17.20 -14.14
C VAL A 890 -3.51 -18.50 -13.53
N THR A 891 -3.25 -19.63 -14.18
CA THR A 891 -3.66 -20.97 -13.71
C THR A 891 -2.43 -21.81 -13.39
N THR A 892 -2.42 -22.48 -12.23
CA THR A 892 -1.27 -23.21 -11.71
C THR A 892 -1.63 -24.62 -11.24
N ASP A 893 -0.61 -25.35 -10.75
CA ASP A 893 -0.80 -26.64 -10.06
C ASP A 893 -0.90 -26.49 -8.54
N ILE A 894 -0.81 -25.27 -8.01
CA ILE A 894 -0.89 -24.98 -6.57
C ILE A 894 -2.28 -25.34 -6.06
N GLN A 895 -2.34 -26.15 -5.01
CA GLN A 895 -3.59 -26.57 -4.38
C GLN A 895 -4.04 -25.56 -3.32
N SER A 896 -4.55 -24.41 -3.78
CA SER A 896 -5.01 -23.33 -2.89
C SER A 896 -6.45 -23.48 -2.40
N GLU A 897 -7.17 -24.47 -2.93
CA GLU A 897 -8.58 -24.73 -2.62
C GLU A 897 -9.45 -23.49 -2.85
N ASP A 898 -10.20 -23.05 -1.83
CA ASP A 898 -11.03 -21.86 -1.86
C ASP A 898 -10.33 -20.62 -1.26
N THR A 899 -9.06 -20.73 -0.86
CA THR A 899 -8.34 -19.68 -0.13
C THR A 899 -7.32 -18.96 -1.01
N PHE A 900 -7.30 -17.64 -0.89
CA PHE A 900 -6.29 -16.77 -1.51
C PHE A 900 -6.06 -15.55 -0.63
N TYR A 901 -5.06 -14.73 -0.97
CA TYR A 901 -4.63 -13.62 -0.13
C TYR A 901 -4.54 -12.36 -0.96
N THR A 902 -5.05 -11.25 -0.44
CA THR A 902 -4.92 -9.92 -1.08
C THR A 902 -4.41 -8.91 -0.06
N ASP A 903 -3.65 -7.94 -0.53
CA ASP A 903 -3.22 -6.85 0.34
C ASP A 903 -4.37 -5.85 0.65
N LEU A 904 -4.26 -5.19 1.79
CA LEU A 904 -5.03 -4.01 2.15
C LEU A 904 -4.08 -2.80 2.09
N ASN A 905 -4.31 -1.94 1.10
CA ASN A 905 -3.61 -0.66 0.90
C ASN A 905 -2.08 -0.79 0.78
N GLY A 906 -1.53 -1.96 0.46
CA GLY A 906 -0.09 -2.23 0.49
C GLY A 906 0.55 -2.30 1.89
N PHE A 907 -0.27 -2.32 2.95
CA PHE A 907 0.20 -2.35 4.33
C PHE A 907 0.20 -3.76 4.93
N GLN A 908 -0.94 -4.45 4.86
CA GLN A 908 -1.14 -5.77 5.47
C GLN A 908 -1.77 -6.75 4.48
N ILE A 909 -1.68 -8.06 4.74
CA ILE A 909 -2.31 -9.09 3.93
C ILE A 909 -3.57 -9.61 4.62
N GLN A 910 -4.67 -9.66 3.87
CA GLN A 910 -5.95 -10.20 4.33
C GLN A 910 -6.25 -11.53 3.59
N PRO A 911 -6.45 -12.63 4.33
CA PRO A 911 -6.94 -13.88 3.75
C PRO A 911 -8.37 -13.72 3.24
N ARG A 912 -8.62 -14.28 2.06
CA ARG A 912 -9.87 -14.30 1.33
C ARG A 912 -10.32 -15.74 1.11
N ARG A 913 -11.63 -15.94 1.09
CA ARG A 913 -12.25 -17.22 0.78
C ARG A 913 -13.24 -17.04 -0.36
N TYR A 914 -13.23 -17.98 -1.30
CA TYR A 914 -14.24 -18.07 -2.34
C TYR A 914 -15.52 -18.66 -1.74
N PHE A 915 -16.60 -17.89 -1.78
CA PHE A 915 -17.91 -18.30 -1.28
C PHE A 915 -18.84 -18.65 -2.44
N HIS A 916 -19.06 -19.96 -2.67
CA HIS A 916 -20.01 -20.45 -3.68
C HIS A 916 -21.45 -19.93 -3.48
N LYS A 917 -21.84 -19.63 -2.24
CA LYS A 917 -23.15 -19.07 -1.88
C LYS A 917 -23.33 -17.62 -2.34
N LEU A 918 -22.24 -16.92 -2.64
CA LEU A 918 -22.26 -15.54 -3.09
C LEU A 918 -22.16 -15.45 -4.62
N PRO A 919 -22.72 -14.40 -5.25
CA PRO A 919 -22.57 -14.20 -6.68
C PRO A 919 -21.11 -13.91 -7.05
N LEU A 920 -20.76 -14.09 -8.34
CA LEU A 920 -19.38 -14.00 -8.82
C LEU A 920 -18.71 -12.68 -8.41
N GLN A 921 -19.39 -11.55 -8.61
CA GLN A 921 -18.87 -10.21 -8.33
C GLN A 921 -18.57 -9.95 -6.84
N ALA A 922 -19.14 -10.74 -5.92
CA ALA A 922 -18.89 -10.66 -4.49
C ALA A 922 -17.52 -11.20 -4.09
N ASN A 923 -16.96 -12.08 -4.92
CA ASN A 923 -15.69 -12.75 -4.67
C ASN A 923 -14.48 -11.98 -5.25
N PHE A 924 -14.72 -10.81 -5.85
CA PHE A 924 -13.67 -9.89 -6.24
C PHE A 924 -13.30 -8.99 -5.07
N TYR A 925 -12.01 -8.76 -4.88
CA TYR A 925 -11.43 -7.95 -3.81
C TYR A 925 -10.43 -6.95 -4.40
N PRO A 926 -10.12 -5.85 -3.69
CA PRO A 926 -9.07 -4.94 -4.12
C PRO A 926 -7.70 -5.62 -4.01
N MET A 927 -6.84 -5.33 -4.98
CA MET A 927 -5.41 -5.64 -5.00
C MET A 927 -4.62 -4.36 -5.26
N PRO A 928 -4.37 -3.54 -4.23
CA PRO A 928 -3.59 -2.31 -4.38
C PRO A 928 -2.14 -2.54 -4.77
N THR A 929 -1.52 -3.65 -4.29
CA THR A 929 -0.10 -3.93 -4.55
C THR A 929 0.21 -5.41 -4.79
N MET A 930 -0.53 -6.37 -4.23
CA MET A 930 -0.24 -7.80 -4.42
C MET A 930 -1.39 -8.73 -4.04
N ALA A 931 -1.42 -9.89 -4.70
CA ALA A 931 -2.23 -11.03 -4.30
C ALA A 931 -1.43 -12.33 -4.46
N TYR A 932 -1.77 -13.37 -3.68
CA TYR A 932 -1.13 -14.67 -3.83
C TYR A 932 -2.04 -15.85 -3.49
N ILE A 933 -1.65 -17.00 -4.04
CA ILE A 933 -2.15 -18.33 -3.72
C ILE A 933 -0.98 -19.17 -3.22
N GLN A 934 -1.26 -20.13 -2.34
CA GLN A 934 -0.25 -21.00 -1.76
C GLN A 934 -0.83 -22.35 -1.40
N ASP A 935 0.03 -23.37 -1.35
CA ASP A 935 -0.22 -24.69 -0.78
C ASP A 935 0.92 -25.07 0.19
N SER A 936 1.00 -26.32 0.63
CA SER A 936 2.05 -26.76 1.56
C SER A 936 3.48 -26.67 1.03
N GLN A 937 3.68 -26.53 -0.29
CA GLN A 937 4.99 -26.60 -0.96
C GLN A 937 5.38 -25.33 -1.70
N HIS A 938 4.42 -24.56 -2.22
CA HIS A 938 4.69 -23.42 -3.08
C HIS A 938 3.78 -22.23 -2.75
N ARG A 939 4.26 -21.03 -3.08
CA ARG A 939 3.49 -19.79 -3.13
C ARG A 939 3.73 -19.12 -4.48
N LEU A 940 2.67 -18.69 -5.13
CA LEU A 940 2.75 -17.81 -6.30
C LEU A 940 2.19 -16.44 -5.95
N THR A 941 3.05 -15.43 -5.97
CA THR A 941 2.68 -14.03 -5.71
C THR A 941 2.67 -13.23 -7.00
N LEU A 942 1.55 -12.54 -7.22
CA LEU A 942 1.38 -11.54 -8.26
C LEU A 942 1.46 -10.15 -7.62
N HIS A 943 2.56 -9.44 -7.85
CA HIS A 943 2.75 -8.04 -7.47
C HIS A 943 2.22 -7.12 -8.56
N SER A 944 1.72 -5.94 -8.21
CA SER A 944 1.12 -4.97 -9.12
C SER A 944 1.67 -3.56 -8.86
N ALA A 945 1.89 -2.79 -9.94
CA ALA A 945 2.28 -1.38 -9.90
C ALA A 945 1.08 -0.42 -9.90
N GLN A 946 -0.13 -0.96 -9.83
CA GLN A 946 -1.38 -0.20 -9.81
C GLN A 946 -2.47 -1.00 -9.08
N ALA A 947 -3.43 -0.30 -8.46
CA ALA A 947 -4.58 -0.95 -7.87
C ALA A 947 -5.51 -1.55 -8.93
N LEU A 948 -5.94 -2.80 -8.74
CA LEU A 948 -6.88 -3.52 -9.62
C LEU A 948 -7.79 -4.44 -8.79
N GLY A 949 -8.90 -4.93 -9.38
CA GLY A 949 -9.72 -5.99 -8.80
C GLY A 949 -9.16 -7.39 -9.10
N VAL A 950 -9.07 -8.24 -8.07
CA VAL A 950 -8.57 -9.62 -8.16
C VAL A 950 -9.55 -10.64 -7.55
N THR A 951 -9.49 -11.88 -8.02
CA THR A 951 -10.20 -13.03 -7.45
C THR A 951 -9.41 -14.33 -7.63
N SER A 952 -9.80 -15.38 -6.89
CA SER A 952 -9.48 -16.79 -7.16
C SER A 952 -10.81 -17.56 -7.22
N LEU A 953 -11.29 -17.89 -8.42
CA LEU A 953 -12.60 -18.56 -8.61
C LEU A 953 -12.51 -20.09 -8.61
N ASP A 954 -11.32 -20.63 -8.82
CA ASP A 954 -11.02 -22.05 -8.84
C ASP A 954 -9.63 -22.27 -8.17
N SER A 955 -9.40 -23.45 -7.56
CA SER A 955 -8.10 -23.77 -6.92
C SER A 955 -6.94 -23.59 -7.91
N GLY A 956 -5.84 -22.98 -7.43
CA GLY A 956 -4.64 -22.73 -8.22
C GLY A 956 -4.76 -21.57 -9.21
N GLN A 957 -5.79 -20.72 -9.10
CA GLN A 957 -6.07 -19.63 -10.03
C GLN A 957 -5.93 -18.24 -9.38
N LEU A 958 -5.40 -17.28 -10.13
CA LEU A 958 -5.57 -15.85 -9.85
C LEU A 958 -6.10 -15.17 -11.10
N GLU A 959 -7.06 -14.27 -10.96
CA GLU A 959 -7.61 -13.48 -12.06
C GLU A 959 -7.70 -12.01 -11.68
N VAL A 960 -7.15 -11.14 -12.54
CA VAL A 960 -7.10 -9.68 -12.35
C VAL A 960 -7.76 -8.97 -13.53
N ILE A 961 -8.73 -8.10 -13.27
CA ILE A 961 -9.34 -7.26 -14.31
C ILE A 961 -8.39 -6.12 -14.65
N LEU A 962 -8.01 -5.99 -15.92
CA LEU A 962 -7.02 -5.04 -16.42
C LEU A 962 -7.60 -3.72 -16.91
N ASP A 963 -8.78 -3.75 -17.54
CA ASP A 963 -9.54 -2.56 -17.94
C ASP A 963 -11.01 -2.94 -18.21
N ARG A 964 -11.89 -1.95 -18.15
CA ARG A 964 -13.34 -2.12 -18.32
C ARG A 964 -13.98 -0.95 -19.06
N ARG A 965 -14.81 -1.26 -20.05
CA ARG A 965 -15.49 -0.28 -20.89
C ARG A 965 -16.99 -0.54 -20.96
N LEU A 966 -17.78 0.42 -20.46
CA LEU A 966 -19.19 0.23 -20.12
C LEU A 966 -20.03 1.38 -20.67
N MET A 967 -21.11 1.04 -21.38
CA MET A 967 -21.85 2.02 -22.17
C MET A 967 -22.94 2.77 -21.40
N GLN A 968 -23.25 2.32 -20.19
CA GLN A 968 -24.35 2.76 -19.35
C GLN A 968 -23.86 3.17 -17.96
N ASP A 969 -24.68 3.97 -17.29
CA ASP A 969 -24.58 4.25 -15.86
C ASP A 969 -25.13 3.08 -15.03
N ASP A 970 -24.62 2.90 -13.81
CA ASP A 970 -25.07 1.87 -12.86
C ASP A 970 -26.01 2.41 -11.77
N ASN A 971 -26.57 3.61 -11.98
CA ASN A 971 -27.55 4.26 -11.13
C ASN A 971 -27.05 4.54 -9.70
N ARG A 972 -25.78 4.95 -9.57
CA ARG A 972 -25.19 5.43 -8.30
C ARG A 972 -24.94 6.93 -8.24
N GLY A 973 -25.48 7.69 -9.20
CA GLY A 973 -25.47 9.16 -9.18
C GLY A 973 -24.48 9.81 -10.14
N LEU A 974 -23.50 9.05 -10.65
CA LEU A 974 -22.52 9.54 -11.62
C LEU A 974 -23.20 10.03 -12.92
N GLY A 975 -24.21 9.32 -13.41
CA GLY A 975 -25.00 9.69 -14.59
C GLY A 975 -24.24 9.52 -15.91
N GLN A 976 -23.25 8.63 -15.96
CA GLN A 976 -22.54 8.25 -17.20
C GLN A 976 -21.91 6.85 -17.10
N GLY A 977 -21.68 6.22 -18.25
CA GLY A 977 -20.85 5.01 -18.33
C GLY A 977 -19.35 5.32 -18.46
N LEU A 978 -18.52 4.28 -18.39
CA LEU A 978 -17.07 4.35 -18.58
C LEU A 978 -16.72 4.21 -20.07
N LYS A 979 -16.61 5.35 -20.77
CA LYS A 979 -16.36 5.44 -22.22
C LYS A 979 -15.06 6.15 -22.59
N ASP A 980 -14.28 6.56 -21.60
CA ASP A 980 -13.09 7.39 -21.73
C ASP A 980 -11.79 6.60 -21.47
N ASN A 981 -11.82 5.28 -21.69
CA ASN A 981 -10.65 4.41 -21.61
C ASN A 981 -9.44 4.99 -22.36
N LYS A 982 -8.26 4.81 -21.78
CA LYS A 982 -6.97 5.23 -22.35
C LYS A 982 -6.11 4.01 -22.59
N LYS A 983 -5.10 4.13 -23.46
CA LYS A 983 -4.09 3.10 -23.62
C LYS A 983 -3.37 2.93 -22.29
N THR A 984 -3.51 1.78 -21.65
CA THR A 984 -3.10 1.58 -20.25
C THR A 984 -2.03 0.51 -20.17
N LEU A 985 -0.86 0.85 -19.64
CA LEU A 985 0.20 -0.10 -19.35
C LEU A 985 0.02 -0.65 -17.93
N ASN A 986 -0.48 -1.87 -17.81
CA ASN A 986 -0.54 -2.58 -16.53
C ASN A 986 0.79 -3.30 -16.30
N ARG A 987 1.38 -3.15 -15.12
CA ARG A 987 2.68 -3.75 -14.78
C ARG A 987 2.59 -4.61 -13.53
N PHE A 988 3.27 -5.75 -13.59
CA PHE A 988 3.26 -6.77 -12.57
C PHE A 988 4.65 -7.41 -12.41
N ARG A 989 4.87 -8.02 -11.25
CA ARG A 989 5.92 -9.03 -11.08
C ARG A 989 5.32 -10.33 -10.60
N LEU A 990 5.73 -11.44 -11.22
CA LEU A 990 5.30 -12.77 -10.83
C LEU A 990 6.45 -13.50 -10.13
N GLN A 991 6.20 -14.00 -8.94
CA GLN A 991 7.21 -14.62 -8.09
C GLN A 991 6.72 -15.98 -7.59
N LEU A 992 7.44 -17.04 -7.93
CA LEU A 992 7.21 -18.41 -7.48
C LEU A 992 8.21 -18.75 -6.39
N GLU A 993 7.72 -19.08 -5.20
CA GLU A 993 8.53 -19.36 -4.02
C GLU A 993 8.22 -20.75 -3.45
N ARG A 994 9.22 -21.39 -2.83
CA ARG A 994 9.05 -22.69 -2.16
C ARG A 994 8.83 -22.51 -0.66
N ARG A 995 7.95 -23.34 -0.12
CA ARG A 995 7.62 -23.50 1.30
C ARG A 995 8.17 -24.85 1.79
N PRO A 996 9.38 -24.91 2.35
CA PRO A 996 9.83 -26.12 3.04
C PRO A 996 8.88 -26.49 4.19
N GLY A 997 8.36 -27.72 4.19
CA GLY A 997 7.48 -28.22 5.26
C GLY A 997 8.07 -28.04 6.67
N SER A 998 7.20 -27.87 7.66
CA SER A 998 7.47 -27.49 9.07
C SER A 998 8.51 -28.31 9.85
N SER A 999 9.11 -29.35 9.26
CA SER A 999 10.09 -30.23 9.90
C SER A 999 11.53 -29.72 9.93
N ARG A 1000 11.86 -28.60 9.26
CA ARG A 1000 13.25 -28.08 9.19
C ARG A 1000 13.59 -26.93 10.13
N PHE A 1001 12.62 -26.32 10.81
CA PHE A 1001 12.83 -25.17 11.71
C PHE A 1001 12.55 -25.48 13.20
N ALA A 1002 12.93 -26.68 13.66
CA ALA A 1002 13.05 -26.96 15.09
C ALA A 1002 14.55 -26.95 15.47
N PRO A 1003 15.05 -25.95 16.23
CA PRO A 1003 16.41 -26.00 16.74
C PRO A 1003 16.48 -27.12 17.79
N ASN A 1004 17.25 -28.17 17.49
CA ASN A 1004 17.71 -29.22 18.41
C ASN A 1004 16.72 -29.67 19.51
N ALA A 1005 15.57 -30.22 19.14
CA ALA A 1005 14.79 -31.05 20.06
C ALA A 1005 15.43 -32.45 20.14
N GLY A 1006 15.98 -32.77 21.31
CA GLY A 1006 16.74 -34.00 21.56
C GLY A 1006 15.99 -35.31 21.28
N LEU A 1007 16.76 -36.40 21.28
CA LEU A 1007 16.41 -37.78 20.94
C LEU A 1007 15.09 -38.32 21.57
N PHE A 1008 14.62 -37.71 22.66
CA PHE A 1008 13.37 -38.06 23.35
C PHE A 1008 12.09 -37.62 22.63
N ALA A 1009 12.10 -36.54 21.83
CA ALA A 1009 10.94 -36.11 21.04
C ALA A 1009 10.63 -37.06 19.86
N ARG A 1010 11.66 -37.76 19.35
CA ARG A 1010 11.50 -38.77 18.30
C ARG A 1010 10.82 -40.06 18.80
N VAL A 1011 10.84 -40.32 20.10
CA VAL A 1011 10.19 -41.50 20.68
C VAL A 1011 8.71 -41.22 20.99
N SER A 1012 8.35 -39.97 21.34
CA SER A 1012 6.94 -39.61 21.53
C SER A 1012 6.16 -39.52 20.21
N SER A 1013 6.80 -39.08 19.11
CA SER A 1013 6.16 -39.02 17.78
C SER A 1013 5.80 -40.41 17.24
N SER A 1014 6.61 -41.43 17.54
CA SER A 1014 6.33 -42.81 17.12
C SER A 1014 5.18 -43.45 17.90
N PHE A 1015 4.97 -43.05 19.17
CA PHE A 1015 3.82 -43.51 19.96
C PHE A 1015 2.52 -42.79 19.60
N HIS A 1016 2.57 -41.51 19.20
CA HIS A 1016 1.38 -40.77 18.75
C HIS A 1016 0.89 -41.23 17.36
N SER A 1017 1.81 -41.58 16.47
CA SER A 1017 1.50 -42.15 15.14
C SER A 1017 0.75 -43.48 15.21
N PHE A 1018 0.92 -44.26 16.27
CA PHE A 1018 0.27 -45.56 16.41
C PHE A 1018 -1.17 -45.46 16.92
N PHE A 1019 -1.51 -44.43 17.70
CA PHE A 1019 -2.87 -44.23 18.23
C PHE A 1019 -3.77 -43.33 17.36
N SER A 1020 -3.19 -42.47 16.51
CA SER A 1020 -3.94 -41.66 15.53
C SER A 1020 -4.57 -42.51 14.40
N GLY A 1021 -4.04 -43.72 14.13
CA GLY A 1021 -4.57 -44.61 13.10
C GLY A 1021 -5.86 -45.36 13.46
N MET A 1022 -6.37 -45.25 14.69
CA MET A 1022 -7.58 -45.99 15.14
C MET A 1022 -8.81 -45.11 15.40
N PHE A 1023 -8.66 -43.78 15.43
CA PHE A 1023 -9.77 -42.84 15.53
C PHE A 1023 -9.54 -41.74 14.50
N GLY A 1024 -10.36 -41.72 13.44
CA GLY A 1024 -10.35 -40.62 12.47
C GLY A 1024 -10.75 -39.34 13.18
N ASP A 1025 -9.87 -38.34 13.12
CA ASP A 1025 -10.12 -37.02 13.68
C ASP A 1025 -9.87 -35.97 12.59
N GLU A 1026 -10.90 -35.16 12.31
CA GLU A 1026 -10.98 -34.12 11.29
C GLU A 1026 -10.19 -32.85 11.67
N THR A 1027 -8.97 -32.98 12.23
CA THR A 1027 -8.31 -31.86 12.93
C THR A 1027 -7.10 -31.22 12.23
N GLU A 1028 -6.70 -31.64 11.01
CA GLU A 1028 -5.61 -30.98 10.27
C GLU A 1028 -6.02 -29.81 9.35
N GLU A 1029 -7.30 -29.67 8.96
CA GLU A 1029 -7.74 -28.60 8.04
C GLU A 1029 -7.87 -27.19 8.68
N VAL A 1030 -7.87 -27.09 10.01
CA VAL A 1030 -8.15 -25.82 10.71
C VAL A 1030 -6.89 -24.93 10.87
N LEU A 1031 -5.68 -25.50 10.77
CA LEU A 1031 -4.45 -24.82 11.20
C LEU A 1031 -4.01 -23.64 10.32
N ASP A 1032 -4.21 -23.66 9.00
CA ASP A 1032 -3.74 -22.56 8.12
C ASP A 1032 -4.68 -21.33 8.20
N SER A 1033 -5.94 -21.51 8.62
CA SER A 1033 -6.90 -20.42 8.84
C SER A 1033 -6.63 -19.61 10.10
N GLU A 1034 -5.89 -20.14 11.09
CA GLU A 1034 -5.61 -19.43 12.35
C GLU A 1034 -4.30 -18.61 12.30
N THR A 1035 -3.44 -18.85 11.32
CA THR A 1035 -2.13 -18.18 11.23
C THR A 1035 -2.20 -16.89 10.41
N LEU A 1036 -1.37 -15.92 10.80
CA LEU A 1036 -1.20 -14.68 10.04
C LEU A 1036 -0.38 -14.97 8.79
N SER A 1037 -0.68 -14.25 7.72
CA SER A 1037 0.01 -14.40 6.44
C SER A 1037 0.78 -13.12 6.15
N PHE A 1038 2.08 -13.26 5.85
CA PHE A 1038 2.96 -12.14 5.52
C PHE A 1038 3.76 -12.45 4.26
N PRO A 1039 4.20 -11.44 3.50
CA PRO A 1039 5.13 -11.63 2.41
C PRO A 1039 6.50 -12.12 2.92
N SER A 1040 7.25 -12.83 2.07
CA SER A 1040 8.67 -13.09 2.31
C SER A 1040 9.49 -11.81 2.15
N ILE A 1041 10.75 -11.85 2.57
CA ILE A 1041 11.66 -10.72 2.33
C ILE A 1041 11.87 -10.44 0.84
N ILE A 1042 11.96 -11.50 0.01
CA ILE A 1042 12.08 -11.33 -1.45
C ILE A 1042 10.82 -10.65 -1.97
N SER A 1043 9.64 -11.11 -1.56
CA SER A 1043 8.36 -10.54 -1.98
C SER A 1043 8.23 -9.06 -1.62
N HIS A 1044 8.64 -8.67 -0.41
CA HIS A 1044 8.70 -7.26 0.00
C HIS A 1044 9.63 -6.40 -0.87
N VAL A 1045 10.81 -6.92 -1.22
CA VAL A 1045 11.78 -6.19 -2.05
C VAL A 1045 11.33 -6.15 -3.51
N THR A 1046 10.75 -7.24 -4.03
CA THR A 1046 10.13 -7.30 -5.36
C THR A 1046 9.04 -6.25 -5.52
N SER A 1047 8.13 -6.15 -4.55
CA SER A 1047 7.08 -5.13 -4.53
C SER A 1047 7.66 -3.70 -4.48
N ALA A 1048 8.70 -3.49 -3.66
CA ALA A 1048 9.37 -2.19 -3.57
C ALA A 1048 10.06 -1.81 -4.88
N PHE A 1049 10.73 -2.75 -5.57
CA PHE A 1049 11.40 -2.48 -6.84
C PHE A 1049 10.43 -2.17 -7.98
N LEU A 1050 9.24 -2.79 -7.94
CA LEU A 1050 8.15 -2.54 -8.90
C LEU A 1050 7.51 -1.16 -8.68
N ASN A 1051 7.25 -0.77 -7.43
CA ASN A 1051 6.58 0.49 -7.10
C ASN A 1051 7.56 1.69 -6.99
N HIS A 1052 8.85 1.43 -6.79
CA HIS A 1052 9.91 2.44 -6.73
C HIS A 1052 11.02 2.15 -7.74
N GLU A 1053 10.75 2.51 -8.99
CA GLU A 1053 11.68 2.34 -10.09
C GLU A 1053 12.91 3.23 -10.00
N VAL A 1054 14.02 2.74 -10.56
CA VAL A 1054 15.22 3.55 -10.75
C VAL A 1054 14.94 4.69 -11.72
N LEU A 1055 15.39 5.90 -11.41
CA LEU A 1055 15.23 7.05 -12.29
C LEU A 1055 16.55 7.36 -12.99
N ALA A 1056 16.54 7.31 -14.32
CA ALA A 1056 17.65 7.73 -15.14
C ALA A 1056 17.58 9.24 -15.42
N LEU A 1057 18.68 9.94 -15.16
CA LEU A 1057 18.79 11.40 -15.22
C LEU A 1057 19.99 11.78 -16.11
N PRO A 1058 19.81 11.85 -17.45
CA PRO A 1058 20.90 12.26 -18.33
C PRO A 1058 21.27 13.74 -18.13
N VAL A 1059 22.56 14.05 -18.27
CA VAL A 1059 23.05 15.44 -18.26
C VAL A 1059 22.72 16.14 -19.58
N VAL A 1060 22.11 17.32 -19.48
CA VAL A 1060 21.65 18.12 -20.63
C VAL A 1060 22.83 18.72 -21.39
N ALA A 1061 23.79 19.29 -20.67
CA ALA A 1061 24.97 19.91 -21.26
C ALA A 1061 25.86 18.86 -21.96
N LYS A 1062 26.22 19.12 -23.23
CA LYS A 1062 27.11 18.25 -24.00
C LYS A 1062 28.59 18.48 -23.66
N HIS A 1063 29.01 19.72 -23.41
CA HIS A 1063 30.40 20.08 -23.15
C HIS A 1063 30.55 20.84 -21.82
N GLY A 1064 31.78 20.86 -21.28
CA GLY A 1064 32.08 21.63 -20.07
C GLY A 1064 31.42 21.11 -18.79
N VAL A 1065 31.01 19.84 -18.79
CA VAL A 1065 30.39 19.19 -17.62
C VAL A 1065 31.40 19.14 -16.48
N PRO A 1066 31.10 19.76 -15.31
CA PRO A 1066 31.97 19.68 -14.14
C PRO A 1066 32.11 18.23 -13.66
N PRO A 1067 33.20 17.87 -12.96
CA PRO A 1067 33.35 16.53 -12.41
C PRO A 1067 32.19 16.16 -11.47
N LEU A 1068 31.53 15.05 -11.78
CA LEU A 1068 30.46 14.46 -10.98
C LEU A 1068 31.01 13.32 -10.11
N ARG A 1069 30.28 12.96 -9.05
CA ARG A 1069 30.58 11.83 -8.18
C ARG A 1069 29.31 11.11 -7.74
N THR A 1070 29.44 9.82 -7.48
CA THR A 1070 28.39 9.00 -6.87
C THR A 1070 28.08 9.55 -5.47
N PHE A 1071 26.80 9.74 -5.19
CA PHE A 1071 26.28 10.14 -3.89
C PHE A 1071 25.68 8.92 -3.19
N SER A 1072 26.21 8.60 -2.01
CA SER A 1072 25.75 7.50 -1.16
C SER A 1072 25.40 8.09 0.21
N PRO A 1073 24.10 8.35 0.48
CA PRO A 1073 23.67 9.04 1.69
C PRO A 1073 23.73 8.15 2.92
N LEU A 1074 23.55 6.83 2.77
CA LEU A 1074 23.61 5.90 3.89
C LEU A 1074 25.02 5.28 3.99
N PRO A 1075 25.64 5.21 5.18
CA PRO A 1075 26.91 4.51 5.35
C PRO A 1075 26.77 3.00 5.16
N THR A 1076 25.61 2.46 5.55
CA THR A 1076 25.17 1.07 5.36
C THR A 1076 23.68 1.09 4.99
N PRO A 1077 23.19 0.16 4.14
CA PRO A 1077 21.75 0.01 3.88
C PRO A 1077 20.95 -0.17 5.18
N LEU A 1078 19.66 0.19 5.14
CA LEU A 1078 18.77 -0.09 6.28
C LEU A 1078 18.60 -1.60 6.49
N PRO A 1079 18.28 -2.08 7.70
CA PRO A 1079 17.87 -3.46 7.89
C PRO A 1079 16.72 -3.82 6.94
N CYS A 1080 16.68 -5.04 6.44
CA CYS A 1080 15.77 -5.41 5.35
C CYS A 1080 14.29 -5.45 5.74
N ASP A 1081 14.00 -5.58 7.03
CA ASP A 1081 12.66 -5.45 7.59
C ASP A 1081 12.25 -3.98 7.81
N PHE A 1082 13.16 -3.01 7.65
CA PHE A 1082 12.84 -1.59 7.70
C PHE A 1082 12.56 -1.02 6.31
N HIS A 1083 11.44 -0.31 6.23
CA HIS A 1083 11.07 0.50 5.09
C HIS A 1083 11.05 1.98 5.50
N LEU A 1084 11.83 2.80 4.77
CA LEU A 1084 11.75 4.25 4.90
C LEU A 1084 10.51 4.72 4.15
N LEU A 1085 9.39 4.90 4.86
CA LEU A 1085 8.16 5.39 4.22
C LEU A 1085 8.38 6.75 3.58
N ASN A 1086 9.01 7.66 4.33
CA ASN A 1086 9.31 8.98 3.85
C ASN A 1086 10.40 9.67 4.68
N LEU A 1087 11.14 10.58 4.04
CA LEU A 1087 11.99 11.56 4.69
C LEU A 1087 11.58 12.93 4.13
N ARG A 1088 10.65 13.61 4.81
CA ARG A 1088 10.04 14.83 4.29
C ARG A 1088 10.35 16.06 5.13
N THR A 1089 10.80 17.12 4.47
CA THR A 1089 11.02 18.42 5.13
C THR A 1089 9.68 18.98 5.63
N ILE A 1090 9.66 19.39 6.90
CA ILE A 1090 8.49 19.98 7.57
C ILE A 1090 8.38 21.46 7.17
N GLN A 1091 7.15 21.93 6.96
CA GLN A 1091 6.87 23.31 6.58
C GLN A 1091 7.24 24.31 7.68
N SER A 1092 7.72 25.49 7.30
CA SER A 1092 7.96 26.60 8.23
C SER A 1092 6.67 27.38 8.54
N GLN A 1093 6.78 28.45 9.33
CA GLN A 1093 5.69 29.42 9.52
C GLN A 1093 5.30 30.11 8.21
N ASP A 1094 6.27 30.37 7.33
CA ASP A 1094 5.98 30.77 5.95
C ASP A 1094 5.55 29.54 5.14
N PRO A 1095 4.32 29.51 4.60
CA PRO A 1095 3.80 28.37 3.84
C PRO A 1095 4.65 27.98 2.63
N GLN A 1096 5.42 28.89 2.06
CA GLN A 1096 6.23 28.61 0.87
C GLN A 1096 7.67 28.19 1.19
N SER A 1097 8.03 28.13 2.48
CA SER A 1097 9.41 27.91 2.92
C SER A 1097 9.56 26.67 3.82
N PRO A 1098 10.66 25.92 3.69
CA PRO A 1098 10.95 24.77 4.55
C PRO A 1098 11.44 25.21 5.94
N SER A 1099 11.04 24.46 6.97
CA SER A 1099 11.58 24.60 8.33
C SER A 1099 12.98 23.96 8.45
N PRO A 1100 13.70 24.13 9.57
CA PRO A 1100 14.93 23.38 9.85
C PRO A 1100 14.68 21.89 10.18
N PHE A 1101 13.43 21.44 10.26
CA PHE A 1101 13.07 20.10 10.68
C PHE A 1101 12.63 19.21 9.52
N THR A 1102 12.89 17.92 9.66
CA THR A 1102 12.52 16.88 8.71
C THR A 1102 11.80 15.76 9.46
N ALA A 1103 10.72 15.23 8.90
CA ALA A 1103 10.03 14.07 9.42
C ALA A 1103 10.62 12.80 8.80
N LEU A 1104 11.07 11.87 9.65
CA LEU A 1104 11.49 10.52 9.32
C LEU A 1104 10.35 9.56 9.66
N LEU A 1105 9.77 8.91 8.66
CA LEU A 1105 8.70 7.93 8.82
C LEU A 1105 9.26 6.55 8.52
N LEU A 1106 9.17 5.63 9.49
CA LEU A 1106 9.69 4.28 9.40
C LEU A 1106 8.55 3.28 9.56
N HIS A 1107 8.54 2.26 8.72
CA HIS A 1107 7.69 1.07 8.88
C HIS A 1107 8.60 -0.13 9.03
N ARG A 1108 8.42 -0.90 10.10
CA ARG A 1108 9.02 -2.23 10.22
C ARG A 1108 8.07 -3.29 9.69
N LYS A 1109 8.42 -3.94 8.59
CA LYS A 1109 7.63 -4.98 7.92
C LYS A 1109 7.70 -6.30 8.70
N ALA A 1110 6.59 -7.03 8.76
CA ALA A 1110 6.59 -8.43 9.18
C ALA A 1110 6.98 -9.36 8.02
N LEU A 1111 7.66 -10.47 8.35
CA LEU A 1111 8.25 -11.39 7.37
C LEU A 1111 7.77 -12.82 7.60
N ASP A 1112 7.34 -13.51 6.54
CA ASP A 1112 7.13 -14.96 6.57
C ASP A 1112 8.43 -15.70 6.20
N CYS A 1113 9.18 -16.13 7.22
CA CYS A 1113 10.44 -16.86 7.04
C CYS A 1113 10.25 -18.36 6.71
N ARG A 1114 9.02 -18.86 6.56
CA ARG A 1114 8.78 -20.24 6.12
C ARG A 1114 9.06 -20.44 4.64
N LEU A 1115 9.21 -19.35 3.89
CA LEU A 1115 9.57 -19.36 2.49
C LEU A 1115 11.10 -19.42 2.32
N GLU A 1116 11.54 -20.18 1.33
CA GLU A 1116 12.95 -20.27 0.98
C GLU A 1116 13.47 -18.91 0.54
N VAL A 1117 14.59 -18.47 1.14
CA VAL A 1117 15.23 -17.22 0.76
C VAL A 1117 16.52 -17.52 0.00
N GLN A 1118 16.57 -17.11 -1.26
CA GLN A 1118 17.74 -17.21 -2.13
C GLN A 1118 18.63 -15.96 -2.02
N ASN A 1119 19.76 -15.97 -2.72
CA ASN A 1119 20.67 -14.84 -2.82
C ASN A 1119 19.96 -13.58 -3.35
N LEU A 1120 19.84 -12.54 -2.53
CA LEU A 1120 19.16 -11.27 -2.86
C LEU A 1120 19.96 -10.36 -3.80
N GLY A 1121 21.24 -10.63 -4.02
CA GLY A 1121 22.14 -9.77 -4.81
C GLY A 1121 22.73 -8.59 -4.04
N PHE A 1122 22.39 -8.45 -2.76
CA PHE A 1122 22.93 -7.46 -1.83
C PHE A 1122 22.95 -8.01 -0.39
N ASN A 1123 23.63 -7.31 0.50
CA ASN A 1123 23.73 -7.68 1.91
C ASN A 1123 22.44 -7.34 2.64
N CYS A 1124 21.84 -8.35 3.26
CA CYS A 1124 20.56 -8.22 3.91
C CYS A 1124 20.62 -8.77 5.33
N SER A 1125 20.27 -7.94 6.31
CA SER A 1125 20.21 -8.36 7.71
C SER A 1125 19.00 -7.74 8.40
N THR A 1126 18.44 -8.45 9.39
CA THR A 1126 17.47 -7.89 10.32
C THR A 1126 18.16 -7.51 11.63
N SER A 1127 17.59 -6.53 12.32
CA SER A 1127 18.23 -5.91 13.50
C SER A 1127 17.39 -6.03 14.78
N HIS A 1128 16.45 -6.98 14.85
CA HIS A 1128 15.51 -7.05 15.98
C HIS A 1128 14.74 -5.75 16.22
N GLY A 1129 14.46 -5.01 15.15
CA GLY A 1129 13.74 -3.75 15.24
C GLY A 1129 14.60 -2.58 15.70
N GLN A 1130 15.91 -2.73 15.85
CA GLN A 1130 16.79 -1.67 16.32
C GLN A 1130 17.42 -0.91 15.15
N LEU A 1131 17.34 0.42 15.19
CA LEU A 1131 17.96 1.29 14.19
C LEU A 1131 18.64 2.49 14.86
N SER A 1132 19.94 2.67 14.62
CA SER A 1132 20.65 3.88 15.06
C SER A 1132 20.39 5.02 14.08
N VAL A 1133 19.84 6.13 14.59
CA VAL A 1133 19.52 7.32 13.76
C VAL A 1133 20.69 8.32 13.74
N SER A 1134 21.57 8.29 14.75
CA SER A 1134 22.65 9.27 14.95
C SER A 1134 23.63 9.35 13.78
N SER A 1135 23.92 8.20 13.18
CA SER A 1135 24.87 8.03 12.08
C SER A 1135 24.18 7.57 10.80
N LEU A 1136 22.86 7.75 10.69
CA LEU A 1136 22.09 7.21 9.56
C LEU A 1136 22.47 7.89 8.24
N PHE A 1137 22.75 9.20 8.25
CA PHE A 1137 23.08 9.96 7.06
C PHE A 1137 24.56 10.38 7.05
N ARG A 1138 25.28 10.02 5.99
CA ARG A 1138 26.71 10.28 5.82
C ARG A 1138 26.98 11.77 5.64
N GLY A 1139 27.81 12.32 6.51
CA GLY A 1139 28.25 13.72 6.42
C GLY A 1139 27.17 14.73 6.81
N LEU A 1140 26.26 14.32 7.69
CA LEU A 1140 25.27 15.16 8.37
C LEU A 1140 25.25 14.78 9.85
N ASP A 1141 25.09 15.77 10.72
CA ASP A 1141 25.03 15.57 12.16
C ASP A 1141 23.58 15.66 12.66
N LEU A 1142 23.20 14.71 13.53
CA LEU A 1142 21.89 14.72 14.19
C LEU A 1142 21.91 15.67 15.40
N GLN A 1143 21.10 16.73 15.32
CA GLN A 1143 20.95 17.72 16.40
C GLN A 1143 19.72 17.50 17.27
N LEU A 1144 18.67 16.90 16.72
CA LEU A 1144 17.42 16.59 17.42
C LEU A 1144 16.82 15.29 16.86
N LEU A 1145 16.42 14.40 17.76
CA LEU A 1145 15.57 13.25 17.48
C LEU A 1145 14.38 13.27 18.44
N GLN A 1146 13.17 13.43 17.90
CA GLN A 1146 11.97 13.54 18.71
C GLN A 1146 10.85 12.66 18.14
N PRO A 1147 10.37 11.64 18.86
CA PRO A 1147 9.21 10.84 18.44
C PRO A 1147 7.97 11.73 18.32
N THR A 1148 7.10 11.42 17.37
CA THR A 1148 5.82 12.12 17.19
C THR A 1148 4.70 11.12 16.89
N SER A 1149 3.44 11.56 16.96
CA SER A 1149 2.35 10.84 16.31
C SER A 1149 2.60 10.72 14.81
N LEU A 1150 1.90 9.79 14.16
CA LEU A 1150 2.06 9.49 12.74
C LEU A 1150 1.92 10.75 11.87
N SER A 1151 0.98 11.63 12.22
CA SER A 1151 0.67 12.85 11.50
C SER A 1151 1.44 14.10 11.97
N LEU A 1152 2.46 13.93 12.83
CA LEU A 1152 3.29 15.01 13.39
C LEU A 1152 2.60 16.00 14.35
N LEU A 1153 1.31 15.78 14.69
CA LEU A 1153 0.53 16.69 15.55
C LEU A 1153 0.97 16.67 17.02
N TYR A 1154 1.40 15.51 17.51
CA TYR A 1154 1.76 15.34 18.91
C TYR A 1154 3.23 14.97 18.98
N SER A 1155 4.03 15.76 19.68
CA SER A 1155 5.45 15.49 19.87
C SER A 1155 5.71 14.89 21.25
N GLY A 1156 6.46 13.79 21.29
CA GLY A 1156 6.95 13.18 22.51
C GLY A 1156 8.20 13.89 23.06
N THR A 1157 8.79 13.31 24.09
CA THR A 1157 10.04 13.84 24.68
C THR A 1157 11.21 13.58 23.72
N PRO A 1158 12.07 14.59 23.44
CA PRO A 1158 13.28 14.36 22.66
C PRO A 1158 14.15 13.25 23.24
N LEU A 1159 14.67 12.39 22.36
CA LEU A 1159 15.62 11.34 22.70
C LEU A 1159 17.05 11.88 22.64
N ALA A 1160 17.99 11.20 23.31
CA ALA A 1160 19.40 11.52 23.17
C ALA A 1160 19.85 11.28 21.73
N ASN A 1161 20.78 12.09 21.22
CA ASN A 1161 21.15 12.04 19.79
C ASN A 1161 21.85 10.73 19.41
N ASP A 1162 22.40 9.97 20.35
CA ASP A 1162 22.99 8.64 20.17
C ASP A 1162 22.00 7.48 20.41
N SER A 1163 20.71 7.78 20.61
CA SER A 1163 19.68 6.77 20.86
C SER A 1163 19.45 5.88 19.64
N THR A 1164 19.22 4.60 19.93
CA THR A 1164 18.72 3.62 18.96
C THR A 1164 17.20 3.55 19.06
N VAL A 1165 16.49 3.71 17.95
CA VAL A 1165 15.02 3.54 17.91
C VAL A 1165 14.68 2.06 17.79
N THR A 1166 13.61 1.63 18.44
CA THR A 1166 13.13 0.24 18.41
C THR A 1166 11.70 0.21 17.88
N LEU A 1167 11.43 -0.60 16.86
CA LEU A 1167 10.10 -0.80 16.29
C LEU A 1167 9.70 -2.28 16.35
N ASP A 1168 8.45 -2.57 16.66
CA ASP A 1168 7.87 -3.91 16.53
C ASP A 1168 7.47 -4.22 15.08
N PRO A 1169 7.38 -5.50 14.67
CA PRO A 1169 6.89 -5.84 13.34
C PRO A 1169 5.47 -5.30 13.10
N MET A 1170 5.23 -4.79 11.90
CA MET A 1170 4.05 -4.01 11.48
C MET A 1170 3.93 -2.61 12.07
N GLU A 1171 4.85 -2.17 12.94
CA GLU A 1171 4.80 -0.83 13.52
C GLU A 1171 5.21 0.25 12.51
N ILE A 1172 4.49 1.37 12.54
CA ILE A 1172 4.84 2.61 11.83
C ILE A 1172 5.07 3.70 12.86
N SER A 1173 6.25 4.29 12.85
CA SER A 1173 6.62 5.36 13.79
C SER A 1173 7.18 6.56 13.04
N THR A 1174 6.88 7.76 13.55
CA THR A 1174 7.33 9.03 12.98
C THR A 1174 8.24 9.75 13.95
N TYR A 1175 9.33 10.32 13.43
CA TYR A 1175 10.30 11.09 14.19
C TYR A 1175 10.53 12.45 13.54
N LYS A 1176 10.49 13.51 14.34
CA LYS A 1176 10.94 14.85 13.97
C LYS A 1176 12.44 14.94 14.20
N LEU A 1177 13.17 15.24 13.13
CA LEU A 1177 14.62 15.35 13.10
C LEU A 1177 15.04 16.81 12.87
N LYS A 1178 16.19 17.17 13.43
CA LYS A 1178 17.01 18.29 12.93
C LYS A 1178 18.36 17.71 12.54
N ILE A 1179 18.61 17.63 11.23
CA ILE A 1179 19.88 17.19 10.65
C ILE A 1179 20.55 18.40 10.01
N CYS A 1180 21.85 18.58 10.24
CA CYS A 1180 22.59 19.72 9.74
C CYS A 1180 23.94 19.33 9.20
#